data_AF-A0A1M2VN51-F1
#
_entry.id   AF-A0A1M2VN51-F1
#
_cell.length_a   1.000
_cell.length_b   1.000
_cell.length_c   1.000
_cell.angle_alpha   90.00
_cell.angle_beta   90.00
_cell.angle_gamma   90.00
#
_symmetry.space_group_name_H-M   'P 1'
#
loop_
_entity.id
_entity.type
_entity.pdbx_description
1 polymer ?
#
loop_
_entity_poly.entity_id
_entity_poly.type
_entity_poly.pdbx_seq_one_letter_code
_entity_poly.pdbx_strand_id
1 'polypeptide(L)'
;MRPLACIPLGILAFLPFAAPAQVPLSHAAPPTTQSFTLIEALSADPDYLSLLKLVQRAKLVPTLNSLNGSTFFAPTNDAIKRHTASNPLWKHALDDDAPTLTDNLHLRLRQELFYHLFNYTLSVFPTEQTPQQHRTLLYPTDTTAPPTQLPPPYPPWMPNPNGTLGKEPQRLRLSYRDEAMWAGVDAYGNNGAKVVKEQVQTANGVLLGLDEVVEMPPDLATVISRHPKLTYFSKILTPELVKFLNSTPTLTVFLPEDNAWQALPTWERVYLESDFASDDLTQIFNMHAVIPNEVKWSDSFTDQAVNFTTIHGRKLEIVPSEENKIKVSGADLIEPDVYASNGVVHTVSSLLVPPGAIRLTPEKFLLGLNCTEFVSLIHSVNLTYLINDPDTQYTILAPRDDVLKLFGHHELPHRGSEELKRVLQYHFIPGKWAPKKLLDGMLIETALDEPGLDGHQVMTIEVTDEGKKKDDAKSIRFAGAGVMGEHEEIHNSLFYFVSRPLIPPADVMETALPELELSTFLAGIFSTNLAETLKATPRTTVLMPPNGAFRRLGLLVSNHLLASSSKADLERVIRHHAVIGVEYADPLVEGSQRTFATLEGSDLHVERRGVNRTVLFAPSGGWPDMQAELYPRNMLTQTGVIHEVSDILIPRSVHLTVGKLVKAAKATTMTTMVVKAGLGWVLNGTAPPEGSRWAEMGLSGTGWTLLCPTDDAFKQIDLTELYADEERLQAIVAQHLIPTAPAAPTALAVLDTLAHNTPLPLDDSATYSTLQSASSAYGDVLVRVLDGDGGTVLGIKGARGHDGAQDWARVLSWGRSTTGAGAGGVVQIDRLLVPYTPTWYEEYGAPVAVGAGGVVLIVLFFLGVRWVWRRDTTEATYEPVGGFGHDDSDDS
;
A
#
# COMPACT_ATOMS: atom_id res chain seq x y z
N MET A 1 -14.16 -21.82 85.89
CA MET A 1 -14.25 -22.79 87.00
C MET A 1 -12.95 -23.61 87.02
N ARG A 2 -12.14 -23.44 88.08
CA ARG A 2 -11.19 -24.46 88.60
C ARG A 2 -12.00 -25.68 89.14
N PRO A 3 -11.42 -26.76 89.70
CA PRO A 3 -10.01 -27.20 89.90
C PRO A 3 -9.83 -28.71 89.52
N LEU A 4 -8.66 -29.38 89.48
CA LEU A 4 -7.65 -29.72 90.51
C LEU A 4 -8.19 -30.44 91.77
N ALA A 5 -7.90 -31.74 91.94
CA ALA A 5 -7.87 -32.44 93.23
C ALA A 5 -7.16 -33.80 93.03
N CYS A 6 -5.98 -34.07 93.62
CA CYS A 6 -5.70 -34.32 95.04
C CYS A 6 -5.96 -35.79 95.46
N ILE A 7 -4.88 -36.55 95.72
CA ILE A 7 -4.47 -37.07 97.05
C ILE A 7 -3.80 -38.47 97.00
N PRO A 8 -2.78 -38.71 97.86
CA PRO A 8 -1.93 -39.91 97.91
C PRO A 8 -2.30 -40.86 99.08
N LEU A 9 -1.57 -41.97 99.29
CA LEU A 9 -1.07 -42.50 100.60
C LEU A 9 -0.87 -44.04 100.63
N GLY A 10 0.18 -44.46 101.36
CA GLY A 10 0.43 -45.80 101.91
C GLY A 10 1.67 -46.48 101.29
N ILE A 11 2.92 -46.33 101.75
CA ILE A 11 3.56 -46.56 103.06
C ILE A 11 3.51 -48.04 103.56
N LEU A 12 4.72 -48.63 103.55
CA LEU A 12 5.30 -49.67 104.41
C LEU A 12 4.96 -51.16 104.22
N ALA A 13 5.91 -51.84 103.56
CA ALA A 13 6.76 -52.92 104.07
C ALA A 13 6.11 -54.24 104.54
N PHE A 14 6.46 -55.35 103.87
CA PHE A 14 6.80 -56.65 104.48
C PHE A 14 7.55 -57.56 103.48
N LEU A 15 8.84 -57.79 103.74
CA LEU A 15 9.61 -59.03 103.49
C LEU A 15 9.89 -59.63 104.90
N PRO A 16 10.29 -60.90 105.14
CA PRO A 16 11.19 -61.76 104.31
C PRO A 16 10.97 -63.31 104.41
N PHE A 17 11.94 -64.08 103.86
CA PHE A 17 12.29 -65.53 104.07
C PHE A 17 11.43 -66.60 103.39
N ALA A 18 11.91 -67.70 102.77
CA ALA A 18 13.23 -68.34 102.59
C ALA A 18 13.12 -69.31 101.36
N ALA A 19 14.03 -69.34 100.37
CA ALA A 19 15.18 -70.28 100.16
C ALA A 19 14.85 -71.80 100.08
N PRO A 20 15.65 -72.69 99.44
CA PRO A 20 16.60 -72.56 98.32
C PRO A 20 16.59 -73.75 97.30
N ALA A 21 17.24 -73.59 96.13
CA ALA A 21 17.95 -74.67 95.43
C ALA A 21 19.08 -74.08 94.56
N GLN A 22 20.20 -74.80 94.51
CA GLN A 22 21.58 -74.39 94.19
C GLN A 22 21.90 -74.34 92.66
N VAL A 23 22.60 -73.30 92.15
CA VAL A 23 24.04 -73.25 91.68
C VAL A 23 24.24 -73.72 90.21
N PRO A 24 25.16 -73.18 89.35
CA PRO A 24 26.40 -72.44 89.64
C PRO A 24 26.67 -71.10 88.91
N LEU A 25 27.66 -70.41 89.47
CA LEU A 25 28.38 -69.25 88.95
C LEU A 25 29.18 -69.53 87.67
N SER A 26 29.09 -68.63 86.69
CA SER A 26 30.17 -68.33 85.74
C SER A 26 30.34 -66.82 85.64
N HIS A 27 31.56 -66.32 85.89
CA HIS A 27 31.94 -64.94 85.69
C HIS A 27 31.74 -64.53 84.21
N ALA A 28 30.81 -63.62 83.95
CA ALA A 28 30.75 -62.91 82.68
C ALA A 28 31.56 -61.61 82.79
N ALA A 29 32.57 -61.50 81.93
CA ALA A 29 33.25 -60.24 81.62
C ALA A 29 32.21 -59.16 81.22
N PRO A 30 32.51 -57.85 81.39
CA PRO A 30 31.58 -56.80 80.97
C PRO A 30 31.35 -56.89 79.45
N PRO A 31 30.11 -56.83 78.95
CA PRO A 31 29.88 -56.75 77.52
C PRO A 31 30.42 -55.40 77.02
N THR A 32 31.49 -55.46 76.23
CA THR A 32 31.88 -54.43 75.27
C THR A 32 30.67 -54.09 74.40
N THR A 33 30.10 -52.90 74.59
CA THR A 33 29.13 -52.30 73.67
C THR A 33 29.84 -51.99 72.36
N GLN A 34 29.76 -52.89 71.38
CA GLN A 34 30.06 -52.56 69.98
C GLN A 34 28.98 -51.57 69.52
N SER A 35 29.39 -50.35 69.18
CA SER A 35 28.51 -49.31 68.67
C SER A 35 28.07 -49.68 67.25
N PHE A 36 26.81 -50.09 67.07
CA PHE A 36 26.24 -50.44 65.77
C PHE A 36 26.23 -49.23 64.81
N THR A 37 27.11 -49.20 63.81
CA THR A 37 27.29 -48.06 62.89
C THR A 37 26.40 -48.12 61.64
N LEU A 38 26.25 -47.02 60.89
CA LEU A 38 25.51 -46.98 59.62
C LEU A 38 26.00 -48.01 58.59
N ILE A 39 27.32 -48.25 58.51
CA ILE A 39 27.88 -49.24 57.59
C ILE A 39 27.55 -50.66 58.06
N GLU A 40 27.59 -50.90 59.38
CA GLU A 40 27.16 -52.18 59.94
C GLU A 40 25.67 -52.41 59.69
N ALA A 41 24.83 -51.37 59.81
CA ALA A 41 23.39 -51.43 59.48
C ALA A 41 23.12 -51.75 58.01
N LEU A 42 23.87 -51.15 57.08
CA LEU A 42 23.78 -51.48 55.64
C LEU A 42 24.26 -52.91 55.35
N SER A 43 25.28 -53.40 56.06
CA SER A 43 25.81 -54.76 55.86
C SER A 43 24.96 -55.85 56.49
N ALA A 44 24.18 -55.51 57.53
CA ALA A 44 23.33 -56.45 58.25
C ALA A 44 22.05 -56.82 57.48
N ASP A 45 21.60 -55.95 56.58
CA ASP A 45 20.37 -56.13 55.80
C ASP A 45 20.69 -56.52 54.34
N PRO A 46 20.19 -57.66 53.84
CA PRO A 46 20.49 -58.14 52.48
C PRO A 46 19.98 -57.19 51.39
N ASP A 47 19.00 -56.34 51.67
CA ASP A 47 18.41 -55.44 50.68
C ASP A 47 19.26 -54.19 50.38
N TYR A 48 20.39 -53.99 51.06
CA TYR A 48 21.29 -52.85 50.82
C TYR A 48 22.67 -53.24 50.26
N LEU A 49 22.88 -54.51 49.88
CA LEU A 49 24.17 -54.98 49.37
C LEU A 49 24.64 -54.22 48.11
N SER A 50 23.71 -53.86 47.21
CA SER A 50 24.04 -53.08 46.01
C SER A 50 24.47 -51.66 46.37
N LEU A 51 23.80 -51.04 47.35
CA LEU A 51 24.16 -49.71 47.86
C LEU A 51 25.52 -49.73 48.55
N LEU A 52 25.79 -50.76 49.35
CA LEU A 52 27.08 -50.93 50.03
C LEU A 52 28.22 -51.04 49.02
N LYS A 53 28.03 -51.79 47.92
CA LYS A 53 28.99 -51.84 46.80
C LYS A 53 29.23 -50.44 46.21
N LEU A 54 28.19 -49.67 45.95
CA LEU A 54 28.31 -48.30 45.42
C LEU A 54 29.07 -47.36 46.37
N VAL A 55 28.77 -47.39 47.67
CA VAL A 55 29.44 -46.59 48.71
C VAL A 55 30.93 -46.96 48.80
N GLN A 56 31.26 -48.26 48.72
CA GLN A 56 32.64 -48.74 48.68
C GLN A 56 33.37 -48.26 47.41
N ARG A 57 32.76 -48.39 46.23
CA ARG A 57 33.35 -47.90 44.98
C ARG A 57 33.49 -46.38 44.96
N ALA A 58 32.56 -45.64 45.56
CA ALA A 58 32.66 -44.19 45.72
C ALA A 58 33.72 -43.74 46.73
N LYS A 59 34.32 -44.69 47.50
CA LYS A 59 35.25 -44.42 48.62
C LYS A 59 34.64 -43.55 49.72
N LEU A 60 33.34 -43.71 49.99
CA LEU A 60 32.60 -42.94 51.00
C LEU A 60 32.52 -43.60 52.39
N VAL A 61 33.09 -44.80 52.54
CA VAL A 61 33.15 -45.52 53.84
C VAL A 61 33.81 -44.67 54.95
N PRO A 62 34.98 -44.01 54.72
CA PRO A 62 35.56 -43.13 55.74
C PRO A 62 34.66 -41.95 56.09
N THR A 63 33.94 -41.40 55.09
CA THR A 63 33.02 -40.28 55.28
C THR A 63 31.88 -40.67 56.23
N LEU A 64 31.18 -41.78 55.95
CA LEU A 64 30.08 -42.25 56.80
C LEU A 64 30.52 -42.55 58.23
N ASN A 65 31.73 -43.08 58.42
CA ASN A 65 32.30 -43.31 59.76
C ASN A 65 32.70 -42.02 60.49
N SER A 66 33.06 -40.97 59.74
CA SER A 66 33.48 -39.68 60.31
C SER A 66 32.31 -38.75 60.69
N LEU A 67 31.11 -39.01 60.16
CA LEU A 67 29.92 -38.19 60.46
C LEU A 67 29.44 -38.47 61.89
N ASN A 68 29.28 -37.40 62.69
CA ASN A 68 28.80 -37.47 64.06
C ASN A 68 27.28 -37.25 64.09
N GLY A 69 26.53 -38.22 63.57
CA GLY A 69 25.07 -38.16 63.41
C GLY A 69 24.65 -37.74 61.99
N SER A 70 24.19 -38.69 61.18
CA SER A 70 23.68 -38.42 59.83
C SER A 70 22.38 -39.18 59.53
N THR A 71 21.50 -38.62 58.71
CA THR A 71 20.34 -39.34 58.17
C THR A 71 20.70 -39.85 56.78
N PHE A 72 20.63 -41.16 56.56
CA PHE A 72 20.90 -41.77 55.27
C PHE A 72 19.63 -42.35 54.65
N PHE A 73 19.23 -41.76 53.52
CA PHE A 73 18.15 -42.26 52.68
C PHE A 73 18.70 -43.35 51.77
N ALA A 74 18.59 -44.60 52.19
CA ALA A 74 19.19 -45.74 51.52
C ALA A 74 18.22 -46.39 50.54
N PRO A 75 18.45 -46.28 49.21
CA PRO A 75 17.65 -47.03 48.25
C PRO A 75 17.88 -48.54 48.39
N THR A 76 16.79 -49.30 48.37
CA THR A 76 16.81 -50.78 48.38
C THR A 76 17.39 -51.36 47.09
N ASN A 77 17.81 -52.61 47.10
CA ASN A 77 18.34 -53.31 45.92
C ASN A 77 17.38 -53.23 44.71
N ASP A 78 16.07 -53.33 44.94
CA ASP A 78 15.06 -53.21 43.89
C ASP A 78 14.98 -51.78 43.32
N ALA A 79 15.10 -50.77 44.18
CA ALA A 79 15.18 -49.37 43.79
C ALA A 79 16.39 -49.12 42.88
N ILE A 80 17.55 -49.64 43.29
CA ILE A 80 18.82 -49.54 42.56
C ILE A 80 18.71 -50.28 41.22
N LYS A 81 18.14 -51.48 41.20
CA LYS A 81 17.93 -52.25 39.97
C LYS A 81 17.07 -51.48 38.97
N ARG A 82 15.98 -50.85 39.41
CA ARG A 82 15.16 -49.98 38.56
C ARG A 82 15.94 -48.77 38.04
N HIS A 83 16.68 -48.09 38.91
CA HIS A 83 17.48 -46.91 38.53
C HIS A 83 18.65 -47.23 37.59
N THR A 84 19.29 -48.40 37.72
CA THR A 84 20.38 -48.82 36.81
C THR A 84 19.93 -49.08 35.38
N ALA A 85 18.62 -49.25 35.14
CA ALA A 85 18.08 -49.34 33.80
C ALA A 85 18.09 -47.99 33.07
N SER A 86 17.93 -46.88 33.79
CA SER A 86 17.95 -45.51 33.25
C SER A 86 19.31 -44.81 33.39
N ASN A 87 20.08 -45.10 34.44
CA ASN A 87 21.34 -44.43 34.74
C ASN A 87 22.58 -45.31 34.43
N PRO A 88 23.36 -45.01 33.38
CA PRO A 88 24.53 -45.79 33.00
C PRO A 88 25.67 -45.72 34.02
N LEU A 89 25.74 -44.65 34.82
CA LEU A 89 26.79 -44.47 35.84
C LEU A 89 26.68 -45.55 36.92
N TRP A 90 25.48 -45.78 37.45
CA TRP A 90 25.24 -46.78 38.50
C TRP A 90 25.43 -48.19 37.97
N LYS A 91 25.00 -48.44 36.72
CA LYS A 91 25.24 -49.72 36.05
C LYS A 91 26.73 -50.03 35.93
N HIS A 92 27.53 -49.08 35.43
CA HIS A 92 28.98 -49.24 35.34
C HIS A 92 29.64 -49.36 36.73
N ALA A 93 29.11 -48.66 37.73
CA ALA A 93 29.59 -48.75 39.11
C ALA A 93 29.21 -50.06 39.82
N LEU A 94 28.24 -50.83 39.32
CA LEU A 94 27.85 -52.13 39.89
C LEU A 94 28.40 -53.33 39.12
N ASP A 95 28.89 -53.11 37.89
CA ASP A 95 29.47 -54.15 37.05
C ASP A 95 30.82 -54.61 37.63
N ASP A 96 30.92 -55.89 38.02
CA ASP A 96 32.08 -56.48 38.68
C ASP A 96 33.28 -56.64 37.72
N ASP A 97 33.05 -56.61 36.39
CA ASP A 97 34.10 -56.73 35.35
C ASP A 97 34.62 -55.36 34.85
N ALA A 98 34.08 -54.24 35.35
CA ALA A 98 34.46 -52.91 34.89
C ALA A 98 35.84 -52.47 35.43
N PRO A 99 36.69 -51.82 34.60
CA PRO A 99 37.95 -51.23 35.06
C PRO A 99 37.70 -50.16 36.13
N THR A 100 38.70 -49.90 36.98
CA THR A 100 38.63 -48.89 38.05
C THR A 100 38.01 -47.59 37.52
N LEU A 101 36.96 -47.08 38.18
CA LEU A 101 36.30 -45.84 37.79
C LEU A 101 37.34 -44.73 37.63
N THR A 102 37.27 -43.97 36.53
CA THR A 102 38.04 -42.74 36.38
C THR A 102 37.61 -41.72 37.44
N ASP A 103 38.51 -40.84 37.88
CA ASP A 103 38.24 -39.89 38.98
C ASP A 103 36.99 -39.02 38.75
N ASN A 104 36.71 -38.60 37.51
CA ASN A 104 35.51 -37.83 37.17
C ASN A 104 34.20 -38.61 37.43
N LEU A 105 34.20 -39.93 37.18
CA LEU A 105 33.05 -40.80 37.47
C LEU A 105 32.90 -41.05 38.97
N HIS A 106 34.02 -41.17 39.71
CA HIS A 106 33.98 -41.24 41.17
C HIS A 106 33.38 -39.97 41.77
N LEU A 107 33.76 -38.79 41.29
CA LEU A 107 33.20 -37.52 41.74
C LEU A 107 31.68 -37.45 41.47
N ARG A 108 31.25 -37.83 40.26
CA ARG A 108 29.83 -37.84 39.90
C ARG A 108 29.02 -38.81 40.77
N LEU A 109 29.52 -40.02 40.99
CA LEU A 109 28.86 -41.01 41.85
C LEU A 109 28.78 -40.54 43.31
N ARG A 110 29.82 -39.88 43.82
CA ARG A 110 29.80 -39.27 45.15
C ARG A 110 28.72 -38.19 45.27
N GLN A 111 28.56 -37.34 44.26
CA GLN A 111 27.53 -36.30 44.28
C GLN A 111 26.12 -36.91 44.38
N GLU A 112 25.81 -37.92 43.58
CA GLU A 112 24.50 -38.59 43.62
C GLU A 112 24.26 -39.27 45.00
N LEU A 113 25.29 -39.86 45.61
CA LEU A 113 25.19 -40.43 46.97
C LEU A 113 25.12 -39.37 48.08
N PHE A 114 25.81 -38.24 47.95
CA PHE A 114 25.73 -37.14 48.92
C PHE A 114 24.34 -36.49 48.96
N TYR A 115 23.57 -36.57 47.87
CA TYR A 115 22.20 -36.08 47.85
C TYR A 115 21.28 -36.88 48.79
N HIS A 116 21.61 -38.14 49.05
CA HIS A 116 20.88 -39.04 49.94
C HIS A 116 21.29 -38.90 51.42
N LEU A 117 22.24 -38.01 51.75
CA LEU A 117 22.80 -37.89 53.10
C LEU A 117 22.54 -36.52 53.70
N PHE A 118 22.14 -36.50 54.96
CA PHE A 118 22.09 -35.29 55.78
C PHE A 118 23.23 -35.29 56.80
N ASN A 119 23.76 -34.10 57.13
CA ASN A 119 24.81 -33.95 58.14
C ASN A 119 24.30 -33.96 59.60
N TYR A 120 23.06 -34.42 59.81
CA TYR A 120 22.40 -34.48 61.10
C TYR A 120 21.35 -35.59 61.11
N THR A 121 21.01 -36.07 62.30
CA THR A 121 19.92 -37.03 62.52
C THR A 121 18.58 -36.33 62.63
N LEU A 122 17.60 -36.74 61.82
CA LEU A 122 16.22 -36.29 61.96
C LEU A 122 15.63 -36.87 63.25
N SER A 123 15.23 -35.99 64.17
CA SER A 123 14.53 -36.35 65.41
C SER A 123 13.02 -36.18 65.31
N VAL A 124 12.55 -35.35 64.37
CA VAL A 124 11.15 -35.09 64.07
C VAL A 124 10.94 -35.39 62.60
N PHE A 125 9.93 -36.22 62.32
CA PHE A 125 9.54 -36.60 60.98
C PHE A 125 8.25 -35.89 60.58
N PRO A 126 8.04 -35.61 59.29
CA PRO A 126 6.80 -34.98 58.83
C PRO A 126 5.61 -35.88 59.18
N THR A 127 4.55 -35.29 59.72
CA THR A 127 3.25 -35.95 60.00
C THR A 127 2.14 -35.42 59.10
N GLU A 128 2.45 -34.41 58.29
CA GLU A 128 1.53 -33.72 57.40
C GLU A 128 2.08 -33.75 55.96
N GLN A 129 1.20 -33.47 55.00
CA GLN A 129 1.57 -33.37 53.59
C GLN A 129 2.41 -32.12 53.28
N THR A 130 2.44 -31.15 54.18
CA THR A 130 3.24 -29.93 54.07
C THR A 130 4.75 -30.27 54.00
N PRO A 131 5.44 -29.96 52.88
CA PRO A 131 6.83 -30.39 52.71
C PRO A 131 7.78 -29.66 53.65
N GLN A 132 8.64 -30.41 54.34
CA GLN A 132 9.73 -29.90 55.16
C GLN A 132 11.04 -29.89 54.36
N GLN A 133 11.72 -28.74 54.32
CA GLN A 133 12.96 -28.58 53.57
C GLN A 133 14.17 -28.93 54.44
N HIS A 134 15.08 -29.75 53.91
CA HIS A 134 16.29 -30.17 54.60
C HIS A 134 17.54 -29.97 53.72
N ARG A 135 18.65 -29.57 54.35
CA ARG A 135 19.96 -29.42 53.69
C ARG A 135 20.67 -30.77 53.58
N THR A 136 21.07 -31.15 52.37
CA THR A 136 21.84 -32.37 52.11
C THR A 136 23.35 -32.14 52.29
N LEU A 137 24.15 -33.20 52.12
CA LEU A 137 25.62 -33.10 52.01
C LEU A 137 26.09 -32.81 50.58
N LEU A 138 25.18 -32.72 49.60
CA LEU A 138 25.53 -32.44 48.21
C LEU A 138 25.80 -30.95 48.02
N TYR A 139 27.00 -30.65 47.54
CA TYR A 139 27.34 -29.38 46.91
C TYR A 139 27.55 -29.65 45.42
N PRO A 140 26.56 -29.30 44.56
CA PRO A 140 26.66 -29.62 43.14
C PRO A 140 27.89 -28.94 42.53
N THR A 141 28.65 -29.66 41.70
CA THR A 141 29.85 -29.14 41.03
C THR A 141 29.86 -29.55 39.58
N ASP A 142 30.42 -28.69 38.73
CA ASP A 142 30.58 -29.00 37.31
C ASP A 142 31.56 -30.17 37.14
N THR A 143 31.05 -31.29 36.63
CA THR A 143 31.80 -32.52 36.40
C THR A 143 32.53 -32.56 35.06
N THR A 144 32.32 -31.53 34.22
CA THR A 144 32.97 -31.39 32.91
C THR A 144 34.29 -30.62 32.96
N ALA A 145 34.55 -29.91 34.07
CA ALA A 145 35.80 -29.18 34.26
C ALA A 145 37.00 -30.14 34.35
N PRO A 146 38.14 -29.81 33.71
CA PRO A 146 39.35 -30.61 33.83
C PRO A 146 39.86 -30.60 35.30
N PRO A 147 40.47 -31.69 35.77
CA PRO A 147 40.99 -31.76 37.14
C PRO A 147 42.01 -30.65 37.40
N THR A 148 41.89 -29.96 38.53
CA THR A 148 42.83 -28.90 38.90
C THR A 148 44.20 -29.49 39.24
N GLN A 149 45.27 -28.81 38.81
CA GLN A 149 46.66 -29.20 39.16
C GLN A 149 47.02 -28.90 40.63
N LEU A 150 46.18 -28.14 41.32
CA LEU A 150 46.34 -27.82 42.74
C LEU A 150 45.84 -28.99 43.61
N PRO A 151 46.51 -29.30 44.73
CA PRO A 151 46.01 -30.30 45.67
C PRO A 151 44.64 -29.87 46.20
N PRO A 152 43.68 -30.81 46.37
CA PRO A 152 42.34 -30.45 46.81
C PRO A 152 42.38 -29.83 48.23
N PRO A 153 41.63 -28.75 48.49
CA PRO A 153 41.65 -28.05 49.77
C PRO A 153 41.03 -28.86 50.93
N TYR A 154 40.30 -29.93 50.60
CA TYR A 154 39.64 -30.83 51.53
C TYR A 154 40.02 -32.28 51.22
N PRO A 155 39.89 -33.20 52.19
CA PRO A 155 40.08 -34.61 51.91
C PRO A 155 39.15 -35.07 50.78
N PRO A 156 39.61 -35.92 49.84
CA PRO A 156 38.86 -36.27 48.64
C PRO A 156 37.53 -37.00 48.89
N TRP A 157 37.28 -37.40 50.14
CA TRP A 157 36.06 -38.08 50.59
C TRP A 157 35.04 -37.14 51.27
N MET A 158 35.37 -35.87 51.51
CA MET A 158 34.40 -34.86 52.00
C MET A 158 33.92 -33.97 50.85
N PRO A 159 32.66 -33.48 50.90
CA PRO A 159 32.15 -32.57 49.88
C PRO A 159 32.87 -31.22 49.93
N ASN A 160 33.10 -30.62 48.76
CA ASN A 160 33.66 -29.27 48.66
C ASN A 160 32.52 -28.25 48.82
N PRO A 161 32.56 -27.35 49.82
CA PRO A 161 31.49 -26.38 50.05
C PRO A 161 31.34 -25.32 48.95
N ASN A 162 32.29 -25.22 48.00
CA ASN A 162 32.20 -24.30 46.87
C ASN A 162 31.63 -25.00 45.63
N GLY A 163 30.30 -24.96 45.49
CA GLY A 163 29.56 -25.57 44.38
C GLY A 163 28.95 -24.54 43.41
N THR A 164 28.20 -25.04 42.43
CA THR A 164 27.40 -24.24 41.48
C THR A 164 26.23 -23.52 42.14
N LEU A 165 25.86 -23.89 43.36
CA LEU A 165 24.89 -23.18 44.23
C LEU A 165 25.58 -22.18 45.20
N GLY A 166 26.87 -21.93 45.02
CA GLY A 166 27.67 -21.08 45.91
C GLY A 166 28.15 -21.86 47.12
N LYS A 167 27.90 -21.35 48.34
CA LYS A 167 28.25 -21.99 49.61
C LYS A 167 27.12 -22.79 50.26
N GLU A 168 25.97 -22.86 49.59
CA GLU A 168 24.80 -23.58 50.08
C GLU A 168 24.77 -25.00 49.49
N PRO A 169 24.46 -26.03 50.30
CA PRO A 169 24.22 -27.36 49.78
C PRO A 169 22.87 -27.43 49.06
N GLN A 170 22.69 -28.47 48.25
CA GLN A 170 21.40 -28.77 47.65
C GLN A 170 20.38 -29.17 48.72
N ARG A 171 19.11 -28.88 48.47
CA ARG A 171 18.00 -29.18 49.38
C ARG A 171 17.21 -30.43 48.95
N LEU A 172 16.65 -31.11 49.94
CA LEU A 172 15.76 -32.25 49.78
C LEU A 172 14.50 -31.99 50.62
N ARG A 173 13.32 -32.22 50.04
CA ARG A 173 12.04 -32.10 50.76
C ARG A 173 11.54 -33.46 51.24
N LEU A 174 10.94 -33.46 52.43
CA LEU A 174 10.24 -34.61 52.99
C LEU A 174 8.77 -34.25 53.19
N SER A 175 7.84 -35.14 52.85
CA SER A 175 6.42 -35.00 53.17
C SER A 175 5.85 -36.32 53.69
N TYR A 176 4.69 -36.25 54.32
CA TYR A 176 3.95 -37.42 54.75
C TYR A 176 2.59 -37.46 54.05
N ARG A 177 2.36 -38.52 53.26
CA ARG A 177 1.12 -38.76 52.54
C ARG A 177 0.88 -40.26 52.39
N ASP A 178 -0.38 -40.67 52.30
CA ASP A 178 -0.78 -42.07 52.12
C ASP A 178 -0.16 -43.02 53.17
N GLU A 179 -0.18 -42.58 54.44
CA GLU A 179 0.38 -43.30 55.59
C GLU A 179 1.88 -43.64 55.49
N ALA A 180 2.62 -42.93 54.64
CA ALA A 180 4.05 -43.11 54.46
C ALA A 180 4.80 -41.79 54.31
N MET A 181 6.08 -41.82 54.61
CA MET A 181 6.99 -40.71 54.37
C MET A 181 7.53 -40.80 52.93
N TRP A 182 7.65 -39.65 52.29
CA TRP A 182 8.20 -39.49 50.95
C TRP A 182 9.38 -38.53 50.97
N ALA A 183 10.46 -38.88 50.27
CA ALA A 183 11.68 -38.10 50.15
C ALA A 183 11.88 -37.61 48.71
N GLY A 184 12.32 -36.37 48.54
CA GLY A 184 12.51 -35.76 47.22
C GLY A 184 11.20 -35.29 46.57
N VAL A 185 10.25 -34.86 47.39
CA VAL A 185 8.97 -34.32 46.92
C VAL A 185 9.11 -32.90 46.36
N ASP A 186 8.14 -32.48 45.56
CA ASP A 186 8.04 -31.10 45.06
C ASP A 186 7.55 -30.11 46.15
N ALA A 187 7.35 -28.84 45.78
CA ALA A 187 6.91 -27.80 46.71
C ALA A 187 5.51 -28.05 47.32
N TYR A 188 4.71 -28.92 46.71
CA TYR A 188 3.36 -29.28 47.15
C TYR A 188 3.28 -30.66 47.81
N GLY A 189 4.42 -31.35 47.94
CA GLY A 189 4.51 -32.67 48.58
C GLY A 189 4.16 -33.83 47.64
N ASN A 190 4.16 -33.59 46.33
CA ASN A 190 3.94 -34.62 45.33
C ASN A 190 5.26 -35.19 44.79
N ASN A 191 5.17 -36.32 44.07
CA ASN A 191 6.31 -37.10 43.57
C ASN A 191 7.26 -37.58 44.68
N GLY A 192 8.49 -37.98 44.33
CA GLY A 192 9.51 -38.46 45.27
C GLY A 192 9.52 -39.98 45.50
N ALA A 193 10.46 -40.44 46.32
CA ALA A 193 10.67 -41.84 46.69
C ALA A 193 10.00 -42.15 48.04
N LYS A 194 9.27 -43.26 48.14
CA LYS A 194 8.57 -43.68 49.35
C LYS A 194 9.52 -44.40 50.31
N VAL A 195 9.43 -44.06 51.58
CA VAL A 195 10.11 -44.79 52.65
C VAL A 195 9.33 -46.08 52.92
N VAL A 196 9.94 -47.23 52.64
CA VAL A 196 9.30 -48.55 52.70
C VAL A 196 9.78 -49.43 53.85
N LYS A 197 10.94 -49.11 54.45
CA LYS A 197 11.47 -49.85 55.59
C LYS A 197 11.32 -49.06 56.89
N GLU A 198 11.24 -49.79 57.99
CA GLU A 198 11.28 -49.20 59.32
C GLU A 198 12.60 -48.47 59.55
N GLN A 199 12.54 -47.37 60.31
CA GLN A 199 13.71 -46.58 60.68
C GLN A 199 14.69 -47.41 61.53
N VAL A 200 15.97 -47.41 61.15
CA VAL A 200 17.02 -48.08 61.94
C VAL A 200 17.90 -47.03 62.59
N GLN A 201 17.93 -47.04 63.92
CA GLN A 201 18.78 -46.17 64.73
C GLN A 201 20.18 -46.77 64.87
N THR A 202 21.21 -45.99 64.59
CA THR A 202 22.62 -46.40 64.65
C THR A 202 23.42 -45.43 65.52
N ALA A 203 24.62 -45.82 65.95
CA ALA A 203 25.47 -45.00 66.81
C ALA A 203 25.90 -43.66 66.18
N ASN A 204 25.97 -43.61 64.85
CA ASN A 204 26.37 -42.42 64.08
C ASN A 204 25.26 -41.90 63.14
N GLY A 205 24.01 -42.33 63.29
CA GLY A 205 22.94 -41.86 62.41
C GLY A 205 21.60 -42.62 62.41
N VAL A 206 20.73 -42.25 61.47
CA VAL A 206 19.46 -42.93 61.17
C VAL A 206 19.49 -43.43 59.73
N LEU A 207 19.04 -44.66 59.51
CA LEU A 207 18.89 -45.25 58.18
C LEU A 207 17.39 -45.33 57.82
N LEU A 208 17.04 -44.81 56.65
CA LEU A 208 15.68 -44.82 56.09
C LEU A 208 15.70 -45.52 54.73
N GLY A 209 14.99 -46.64 54.60
CA GLY A 209 14.97 -47.42 53.36
C GLY A 209 13.97 -46.89 52.33
N LEU A 210 14.46 -46.57 51.14
CA LEU A 210 13.65 -46.06 50.03
C LEU A 210 13.33 -47.13 48.99
N ASP A 211 12.14 -47.04 48.40
CA ASP A 211 11.75 -47.85 47.25
C ASP A 211 12.25 -47.31 45.91
N GLU A 212 12.72 -46.07 45.85
CA GLU A 212 13.29 -45.43 44.67
C GLU A 212 14.57 -44.66 45.02
N VAL A 213 15.42 -44.45 44.01
CA VAL A 213 16.62 -43.60 44.15
C VAL A 213 16.18 -42.15 43.97
N VAL A 214 16.57 -41.27 44.90
CA VAL A 214 16.28 -39.85 44.77
C VAL A 214 17.22 -39.24 43.74
N GLU A 215 16.68 -38.76 42.62
CA GLU A 215 17.48 -38.17 41.56
C GLU A 215 17.91 -36.74 41.89
N MET A 216 19.17 -36.41 41.58
CA MET A 216 19.67 -35.06 41.73
C MET A 216 18.95 -34.11 40.75
N PRO A 217 18.55 -32.90 41.19
CA PRO A 217 17.95 -31.93 40.28
C PRO A 217 18.88 -31.59 39.10
N PRO A 218 18.38 -31.52 37.85
CA PRO A 218 19.19 -31.18 36.69
C PRO A 218 19.50 -29.67 36.64
N ASP A 219 20.19 -29.20 35.60
CA ASP A 219 20.47 -27.77 35.40
C ASP A 219 19.20 -26.93 35.15
N LEU A 220 19.31 -25.61 35.32
CA LEU A 220 18.18 -24.69 35.19
C LEU A 220 17.48 -24.78 33.84
N ALA A 221 18.21 -24.89 32.73
CA ALA A 221 17.58 -24.97 31.40
C ALA A 221 16.76 -26.26 31.26
N THR A 222 17.29 -27.39 31.75
CA THR A 222 16.59 -28.68 31.75
C THR A 222 15.36 -28.62 32.66
N VAL A 223 15.48 -28.02 33.85
CA VAL A 223 14.34 -27.83 34.77
C VAL A 223 13.23 -27.02 34.08
N ILE A 224 13.57 -25.87 33.49
CA ILE A 224 12.60 -25.00 32.80
C ILE A 224 11.94 -25.71 31.63
N SER A 225 12.72 -26.44 30.82
CA SER A 225 12.19 -27.17 29.65
C SER A 225 11.22 -28.29 30.00
N ARG A 226 11.36 -28.91 31.18
CA ARG A 226 10.51 -30.02 31.66
C ARG A 226 9.35 -29.56 32.53
N HIS A 227 9.34 -28.30 32.96
CA HIS A 227 8.38 -27.82 33.95
C HIS A 227 6.98 -27.62 33.32
N PRO A 228 5.91 -28.17 33.91
CA PRO A 228 4.57 -28.17 33.31
C PRO A 228 3.90 -26.78 33.25
N LYS A 229 4.35 -25.82 34.07
CA LYS A 229 3.81 -24.45 34.10
C LYS A 229 4.63 -23.40 33.33
N LEU A 230 5.75 -23.81 32.72
CA LEU A 230 6.69 -22.92 32.02
C LEU A 230 6.82 -23.28 30.53
N THR A 231 5.78 -23.88 29.96
CA THR A 231 5.79 -24.39 28.58
C THR A 231 5.87 -23.28 27.55
N TYR A 232 5.27 -22.12 27.82
CA TYR A 232 5.34 -20.95 26.95
C TYR A 232 6.74 -20.33 26.99
N PHE A 233 7.29 -20.13 28.20
CA PHE A 233 8.65 -19.58 28.33
C PHE A 233 9.69 -20.50 27.68
N SER A 234 9.55 -21.82 27.80
CA SER A 234 10.46 -22.76 27.15
C SER A 234 10.38 -22.74 25.62
N LYS A 235 9.20 -22.42 25.05
CA LYS A 235 9.02 -22.25 23.59
C LYS A 235 9.77 -21.02 23.05
N ILE A 236 9.82 -19.93 23.81
CA ILE A 236 10.46 -18.67 23.40
C ILE A 236 11.93 -18.55 23.84
N LEU A 237 12.51 -19.59 24.46
CA LEU A 237 13.90 -19.58 24.89
C LEU A 237 14.84 -19.51 23.68
N THR A 238 15.66 -18.46 23.63
CA THR A 238 16.70 -18.34 22.61
C THR A 238 17.91 -19.24 22.93
N PRO A 239 18.69 -19.70 21.93
CA PRO A 239 19.90 -20.49 22.17
C PRO A 239 20.92 -19.79 23.10
N GLU A 240 20.97 -18.46 23.04
CA GLU A 240 21.83 -17.63 23.88
C GLU A 240 21.39 -17.67 25.35
N LEU A 241 20.08 -17.58 25.61
CA LEU A 241 19.53 -17.70 26.95
C LEU A 241 19.69 -19.11 27.52
N VAL A 242 19.53 -20.16 26.71
CA VAL A 242 19.79 -21.55 27.14
C VAL A 242 21.24 -21.72 27.57
N LYS A 243 22.20 -21.19 26.78
CA LYS A 243 23.62 -21.21 27.14
C LYS A 243 23.87 -20.45 28.44
N PHE A 244 23.27 -19.26 28.60
CA PHE A 244 23.38 -18.45 29.81
C PHE A 244 22.84 -19.17 31.05
N LEU A 245 21.66 -19.81 30.93
CA LEU A 245 21.03 -20.59 32.01
C LEU A 245 21.88 -21.78 32.46
N ASN A 246 22.64 -22.40 31.56
CA ASN A 246 23.50 -23.54 31.90
C ASN A 246 24.86 -23.12 32.48
N SER A 247 25.44 -22.02 32.01
CA SER A 247 26.78 -21.59 32.42
C SER A 247 26.82 -20.77 33.70
N THR A 248 25.68 -20.21 34.13
CA THR A 248 25.65 -19.26 35.25
C THR A 248 25.38 -19.99 36.57
N PRO A 249 26.34 -20.01 37.52
CA PRO A 249 26.10 -20.51 38.87
C PRO A 249 25.31 -19.50 39.72
N THR A 250 24.78 -19.97 40.85
CA THR A 250 24.04 -19.19 41.87
C THR A 250 22.82 -18.42 41.38
N LEU A 251 22.28 -18.78 40.22
CA LEU A 251 21.22 -18.02 39.57
C LEU A 251 19.87 -18.24 40.27
N THR A 252 19.17 -17.14 40.61
CA THR A 252 17.80 -17.18 41.13
C THR A 252 16.88 -16.54 40.11
N VAL A 253 15.90 -17.28 39.59
CA VAL A 253 15.00 -16.77 38.54
C VAL A 253 13.55 -16.83 39.01
N PHE A 254 12.83 -15.72 38.86
CA PHE A 254 11.40 -15.63 39.12
C PHE A 254 10.66 -15.70 37.79
N LEU A 255 10.19 -16.87 37.37
CA LEU A 255 9.59 -17.05 36.04
C LEU A 255 8.06 -16.99 36.06
N PRO A 256 7.43 -16.27 35.12
CA PRO A 256 5.98 -16.23 34.99
C PRO A 256 5.41 -17.57 34.52
N GLU A 257 4.28 -17.99 35.09
CA GLU A 257 3.53 -19.16 34.61
C GLU A 257 2.91 -18.93 33.22
N ASP A 258 2.48 -20.00 32.56
CA ASP A 258 1.91 -19.93 31.20
C ASP A 258 0.68 -18.99 31.08
N ASN A 259 -0.15 -18.89 32.12
CA ASN A 259 -1.29 -17.96 32.12
C ASN A 259 -0.87 -16.49 32.20
N ALA A 260 0.27 -16.18 32.84
CA ALA A 260 0.75 -14.82 32.98
C ALA A 260 1.07 -14.17 31.61
N TRP A 261 1.47 -14.99 30.63
CA TRP A 261 1.76 -14.54 29.27
C TRP A 261 0.50 -14.17 28.49
N GLN A 262 -0.69 -14.67 28.88
CA GLN A 262 -1.96 -14.31 28.25
C GLN A 262 -2.36 -12.85 28.53
N ALA A 263 -1.74 -12.20 29.51
CA ALA A 263 -1.92 -10.77 29.76
C ALA A 263 -1.35 -9.90 28.62
N LEU A 264 -0.44 -10.43 27.81
CA LEU A 264 0.12 -9.72 26.66
C LEU A 264 -0.84 -9.77 25.46
N PRO A 265 -0.99 -8.66 24.71
CA PRO A 265 -1.69 -8.64 23.44
C PRO A 265 -1.19 -9.74 22.50
N THR A 266 -2.09 -10.27 21.66
CA THR A 266 -1.77 -11.37 20.74
C THR A 266 -0.58 -11.05 19.85
N TRP A 267 -0.48 -9.82 19.33
CA TRP A 267 0.62 -9.42 18.46
C TRP A 267 1.97 -9.33 19.19
N GLU A 268 1.99 -8.90 20.46
CA GLU A 268 3.23 -8.89 21.27
C GLU A 268 3.74 -10.30 21.47
N ARG A 269 2.83 -11.26 21.72
CA ARG A 269 3.18 -12.67 21.81
C ARG A 269 3.75 -13.20 20.50
N VAL A 270 3.11 -12.90 19.37
CA VAL A 270 3.62 -13.32 18.05
C VAL A 270 5.00 -12.71 17.77
N TYR A 271 5.23 -11.45 18.14
CA TYR A 271 6.56 -10.84 18.05
C TYR A 271 7.58 -11.56 18.95
N LEU A 272 7.25 -11.83 20.22
CA LEU A 272 8.14 -12.55 21.15
C LEU A 272 8.43 -13.99 20.74
N GLU A 273 7.55 -14.62 19.95
CA GLU A 273 7.78 -15.94 19.36
C GLU A 273 8.67 -15.90 18.10
N SER A 274 8.96 -14.70 17.57
CA SER A 274 9.78 -14.52 16.37
C SER A 274 11.28 -14.49 16.71
N ASP A 275 12.11 -14.82 15.71
CA ASP A 275 13.58 -14.79 15.85
C ASP A 275 14.13 -13.38 16.11
N PHE A 276 13.35 -12.34 15.80
CA PHE A 276 13.75 -10.94 15.94
C PHE A 276 13.63 -10.41 17.37
N ALA A 277 12.94 -11.12 18.27
CA ALA A 277 12.72 -10.67 19.64
C ALA A 277 13.87 -11.05 20.61
N SER A 278 14.99 -11.59 20.11
CA SER A 278 16.07 -12.12 20.94
C SER A 278 16.62 -11.13 21.99
N ASP A 279 16.80 -9.86 21.59
CA ASP A 279 17.28 -8.80 22.48
C ASP A 279 16.24 -8.45 23.55
N ASP A 280 14.98 -8.30 23.15
CA ASP A 280 13.87 -7.99 24.07
C ASP A 280 13.61 -9.14 25.04
N LEU A 281 13.67 -10.40 24.57
CA LEU A 281 13.55 -11.60 25.41
C LEU A 281 14.68 -11.66 26.44
N THR A 282 15.89 -11.31 26.04
CA THR A 282 17.05 -11.22 26.96
C THR A 282 16.82 -10.12 28.00
N GLN A 283 16.29 -8.97 27.59
CA GLN A 283 15.94 -7.90 28.51
C GLN A 283 14.85 -8.31 29.49
N ILE A 284 13.78 -8.97 29.01
CA ILE A 284 12.71 -9.55 29.84
C ILE A 284 13.30 -10.53 30.84
N PHE A 285 14.11 -11.49 30.38
CA PHE A 285 14.74 -12.48 31.25
C PHE A 285 15.62 -11.83 32.33
N ASN A 286 16.41 -10.82 31.97
CA ASN A 286 17.24 -10.06 32.90
C ASN A 286 16.44 -9.30 33.97
N MET A 287 15.15 -9.02 33.73
CA MET A 287 14.25 -8.45 34.75
C MET A 287 13.70 -9.51 35.72
N HIS A 288 13.72 -10.79 35.33
CA HIS A 288 13.23 -11.91 36.14
C HIS A 288 14.36 -12.66 36.86
N ALA A 289 15.61 -12.45 36.43
CA ALA A 289 16.79 -13.11 36.97
C ALA A 289 17.56 -12.23 37.95
N VAL A 290 18.06 -12.85 39.02
CA VAL A 290 18.89 -12.26 40.08
C VAL A 290 20.15 -13.11 40.18
N ILE A 291 21.32 -12.47 40.13
CA ILE A 291 22.63 -13.13 40.33
C ILE A 291 23.21 -12.70 41.69
N PRO A 292 22.84 -13.38 42.78
CA PRO A 292 23.47 -13.19 44.07
C PRO A 292 24.79 -13.98 44.19
N ASN A 293 25.57 -13.69 45.23
CA ASN A 293 26.69 -14.55 45.66
C ASN A 293 26.23 -15.94 46.14
N GLU A 294 24.95 -16.05 46.55
CA GLU A 294 24.32 -17.25 47.11
C GLU A 294 22.85 -17.30 46.68
N VAL A 295 22.38 -18.47 46.27
CA VAL A 295 21.00 -18.71 45.81
C VAL A 295 19.98 -18.22 46.84
N LYS A 296 18.91 -17.55 46.38
CA LYS A 296 17.84 -17.04 47.26
C LYS A 296 16.66 -17.99 47.30
N TRP A 297 16.61 -18.75 48.38
CA TRP A 297 15.55 -19.69 48.72
C TRP A 297 14.37 -18.99 49.41
N SER A 298 13.19 -19.63 49.46
CA SER A 298 11.97 -19.00 50.00
C SER A 298 12.07 -18.64 51.48
N ASP A 299 12.79 -19.41 52.28
CA ASP A 299 13.06 -19.13 53.70
C ASP A 299 13.79 -17.79 53.91
N SER A 300 14.54 -17.31 52.91
CA SER A 300 15.26 -16.03 53.03
C SER A 300 14.37 -14.78 52.96
N PHE A 301 13.12 -14.92 52.52
CA PHE A 301 12.17 -13.81 52.32
C PHE A 301 10.74 -14.13 52.79
N THR A 302 10.56 -15.18 53.58
CA THR A 302 9.26 -15.53 54.18
C THR A 302 8.92 -14.65 55.39
N ASP A 303 9.90 -14.31 56.23
CA ASP A 303 9.65 -13.61 57.50
C ASP A 303 9.75 -12.09 57.40
N GLN A 304 10.47 -11.56 56.40
CA GLN A 304 10.75 -10.13 56.25
C GLN A 304 10.67 -9.71 54.79
N ALA A 305 10.31 -8.44 54.56
CA ALA A 305 10.37 -7.87 53.22
C ALA A 305 11.83 -7.69 52.77
N VAL A 306 12.16 -8.18 51.58
CA VAL A 306 13.53 -8.14 51.04
C VAL A 306 13.52 -7.57 49.63
N ASN A 307 14.58 -6.83 49.28
CA ASN A 307 14.78 -6.31 47.94
C ASN A 307 15.95 -7.01 47.26
N PHE A 308 15.71 -7.58 46.08
CA PHE A 308 16.75 -8.18 45.24
C PHE A 308 17.01 -7.36 44.00
N THR A 309 18.29 -7.16 43.65
CA THR A 309 18.66 -6.47 42.41
C THR A 309 18.73 -7.46 41.26
N THR A 310 17.94 -7.24 40.22
CA THR A 310 17.94 -8.07 39.00
C THR A 310 19.18 -7.80 38.16
N ILE A 311 19.43 -8.65 37.16
CA ILE A 311 20.51 -8.43 36.18
C ILE A 311 20.30 -7.11 35.41
N HIS A 312 19.05 -6.76 35.14
CA HIS A 312 18.68 -5.47 34.55
C HIS A 312 18.95 -4.27 35.49
N GLY A 313 19.30 -4.49 36.75
CA GLY A 313 19.60 -3.45 37.74
C GLY A 313 18.38 -2.91 38.50
N ARG A 314 17.18 -3.44 38.23
CA ARG A 314 15.96 -3.07 38.95
C ARG A 314 15.87 -3.82 40.28
N LYS A 315 15.22 -3.23 41.28
CA LYS A 315 14.92 -3.92 42.54
C LYS A 315 13.58 -4.65 42.43
N LEU A 316 13.59 -5.96 42.67
CA LEU A 316 12.40 -6.77 42.95
C LEU A 316 12.10 -6.67 44.45
N GLU A 317 10.90 -6.20 44.77
CA GLU A 317 10.42 -6.06 46.13
C GLU A 317 9.62 -7.30 46.49
N ILE A 318 10.10 -8.08 47.45
CA ILE A 318 9.44 -9.29 47.91
C ILE A 318 8.85 -9.03 49.28
N VAL A 319 7.52 -9.10 49.38
CA VAL A 319 6.78 -8.76 50.60
C VAL A 319 5.94 -9.97 51.05
N PRO A 320 6.09 -10.42 52.30
CA PRO A 320 5.15 -11.38 52.89
C PRO A 320 3.80 -10.69 53.18
N SER A 321 2.70 -11.31 52.76
CA SER A 321 1.33 -10.80 52.94
C SER A 321 0.59 -11.51 54.08
N GLU A 322 -0.53 -10.95 54.53
CA GLU A 322 -1.28 -11.34 55.75
C GLU A 322 -1.83 -12.79 55.75
N GLU A 323 -1.81 -13.47 54.59
CA GLU A 323 -2.29 -14.86 54.41
C GLU A 323 -1.19 -15.88 54.12
N ASN A 324 0.06 -15.64 54.56
CA ASN A 324 1.21 -16.53 54.27
C ASN A 324 1.51 -16.66 52.75
N LYS A 325 1.03 -15.70 51.96
CA LYS A 325 1.31 -15.55 50.52
C LYS A 325 2.44 -14.55 50.33
N ILE A 326 3.39 -14.88 49.48
CA ILE A 326 4.53 -14.02 49.17
C ILE A 326 4.22 -13.30 47.86
N LYS A 327 4.39 -11.96 47.85
CA LYS A 327 4.27 -11.15 46.64
C LYS A 327 5.63 -10.71 46.16
N VAL A 328 5.94 -10.98 44.89
CA VAL A 328 7.17 -10.58 44.19
C VAL A 328 6.80 -9.44 43.25
N SER A 329 7.15 -8.21 43.62
CA SER A 329 6.85 -6.98 42.87
C SER A 329 5.38 -6.87 42.44
N GLY A 330 4.47 -7.33 43.30
CA GLY A 330 3.02 -7.33 43.07
C GLY A 330 2.44 -8.62 42.47
N ALA A 331 3.27 -9.52 41.93
CA ALA A 331 2.87 -10.84 41.47
C ALA A 331 2.84 -11.84 42.64
N ASP A 332 1.92 -12.79 42.62
CA ASP A 332 1.85 -13.83 43.65
C ASP A 332 2.89 -14.93 43.34
N LEU A 333 3.62 -15.37 44.36
CA LEU A 333 4.51 -16.52 44.27
C LEU A 333 3.68 -17.81 44.26
N ILE A 334 3.69 -18.53 43.14
CA ILE A 334 2.87 -19.74 42.92
C ILE A 334 3.60 -20.98 43.42
N GLU A 335 4.83 -21.17 42.94
CA GLU A 335 5.65 -22.34 43.27
C GLU A 335 7.04 -21.86 43.69
N PRO A 336 7.34 -21.86 45.00
CA PRO A 336 8.65 -21.53 45.49
C PRO A 336 9.64 -22.68 45.31
N ASP A 337 10.92 -22.33 45.19
CA ASP A 337 12.02 -23.27 45.41
C ASP A 337 12.00 -24.50 44.47
N VAL A 338 11.84 -24.31 43.17
CA VAL A 338 12.05 -25.38 42.19
C VAL A 338 13.56 -25.60 42.05
N TYR A 339 14.03 -26.78 42.47
CA TYR A 339 15.45 -27.08 42.62
C TYR A 339 16.13 -27.32 41.26
N ALA A 340 17.30 -26.72 41.08
CA ALA A 340 18.22 -27.01 39.98
C ALA A 340 19.65 -27.17 40.50
N SER A 341 20.55 -27.74 39.70
CA SER A 341 21.95 -27.97 40.09
C SER A 341 22.77 -26.69 40.17
N ASN A 342 22.43 -25.66 39.39
CA ASN A 342 23.15 -24.38 39.30
C ASN A 342 22.34 -23.16 39.76
N GLY A 343 21.14 -23.36 40.31
CA GLY A 343 20.33 -22.29 40.85
C GLY A 343 18.95 -22.73 41.36
N VAL A 344 18.01 -21.79 41.41
CA VAL A 344 16.62 -22.02 41.81
C VAL A 344 15.65 -21.26 40.91
N VAL A 345 14.50 -21.88 40.63
CA VAL A 345 13.38 -21.24 39.94
C VAL A 345 12.23 -21.03 40.93
N HIS A 346 11.64 -19.84 40.90
CA HIS A 346 10.42 -19.48 41.60
C HIS A 346 9.37 -19.13 40.55
N THR A 347 8.21 -19.76 40.56
CA THR A 347 7.15 -19.40 39.59
C THR A 347 6.23 -18.32 40.14
N VAL A 348 5.89 -17.34 39.31
CA VAL A 348 5.06 -16.18 39.69
C VAL A 348 3.83 -16.07 38.80
N SER A 349 2.75 -15.47 39.33
CA SER A 349 1.46 -15.37 38.65
C SER A 349 1.37 -14.31 37.55
N SER A 350 2.33 -13.38 37.50
CA SER A 350 2.33 -12.26 36.56
C SER A 350 3.73 -11.98 36.02
N LEU A 351 3.79 -11.42 34.81
CA LEU A 351 5.03 -10.96 34.18
C LEU A 351 5.62 -9.77 34.97
N LEU A 352 6.89 -9.86 35.38
CA LEU A 352 7.59 -8.83 36.18
C LEU A 352 8.16 -7.69 35.30
N VAL A 353 7.49 -7.36 34.21
CA VAL A 353 7.89 -6.31 33.26
C VAL A 353 7.09 -5.04 33.56
N PRO A 354 7.74 -3.90 33.86
CA PRO A 354 7.02 -2.66 34.07
C PRO A 354 6.38 -2.17 32.75
N PRO A 355 5.28 -1.41 32.79
CA PRO A 355 4.73 -0.78 31.60
C PRO A 355 5.79 0.12 30.95
N GLY A 356 6.02 -0.06 29.65
CA GLY A 356 6.99 0.71 28.87
C GLY A 356 8.46 0.25 28.98
N ALA A 357 8.77 -0.84 29.68
CA ALA A 357 10.14 -1.38 29.72
C ALA A 357 10.62 -1.86 28.34
N ILE A 358 9.70 -2.44 27.58
CA ILE A 358 9.90 -2.83 26.19
C ILE A 358 9.36 -1.68 25.35
N ARG A 359 10.25 -0.98 24.65
CA ARG A 359 9.84 0.04 23.67
C ARG A 359 9.29 -0.69 22.45
N LEU A 360 7.96 -0.73 22.34
CA LEU A 360 7.25 -1.34 21.23
C LEU A 360 7.17 -0.33 20.09
N THR A 361 8.10 -0.43 19.15
CA THR A 361 8.16 0.44 17.97
C THR A 361 7.31 -0.13 16.83
N PRO A 362 6.85 0.71 15.88
CA PRO A 362 6.21 0.24 14.65
C PRO A 362 7.00 -0.85 13.93
N GLU A 363 8.33 -0.77 13.94
CA GLU A 363 9.22 -1.80 13.41
C GLU A 363 8.98 -3.19 14.01
N LYS A 364 8.97 -3.30 15.34
CA LYS A 364 8.74 -4.58 16.04
C LYS A 364 7.38 -5.18 15.70
N PHE A 365 6.38 -4.30 15.54
CA PHE A 365 5.05 -4.73 15.13
C PHE A 365 5.03 -5.30 13.69
N LEU A 366 5.65 -4.61 12.74
CA LEU A 366 5.77 -5.09 11.36
C LEU A 366 6.48 -6.45 11.29
N LEU A 367 7.52 -6.65 12.10
CA LEU A 367 8.21 -7.94 12.20
C LEU A 367 7.29 -9.05 12.72
N GLY A 368 6.51 -8.78 13.77
CA GLY A 368 5.52 -9.73 14.31
C GLY A 368 4.39 -10.08 13.32
N LEU A 369 4.10 -9.22 12.36
CA LEU A 369 3.02 -9.42 11.37
C LEU A 369 3.50 -9.97 10.03
N ASN A 370 4.67 -10.59 10.00
CA ASN A 370 5.21 -11.18 8.77
C ASN A 370 5.38 -10.13 7.64
N CYS A 371 5.84 -8.94 8.00
CA CYS A 371 6.29 -7.88 7.08
C CYS A 371 7.82 -7.69 7.17
N THR A 372 8.56 -8.79 7.29
CA THR A 372 10.00 -8.80 7.53
C THR A 372 10.80 -8.30 6.34
N GLU A 373 10.36 -8.61 5.11
CA GLU A 373 10.99 -8.10 3.90
C GLU A 373 10.75 -6.61 3.76
N PHE A 374 9.54 -6.12 4.08
CA PHE A 374 9.23 -4.69 4.06
C PHE A 374 10.14 -3.90 5.01
N VAL A 375 10.33 -4.38 6.25
CA VAL A 375 11.27 -3.79 7.21
C VAL A 375 12.70 -3.83 6.67
N SER A 376 13.13 -4.94 6.08
CA SER A 376 14.46 -5.05 5.44
C SER A 376 14.67 -4.02 4.32
N LEU A 377 13.64 -3.75 3.51
CA LEU A 377 13.69 -2.73 2.47
C LEU A 377 13.83 -1.33 3.06
N ILE A 378 13.09 -0.99 4.13
CA ILE A 378 13.19 0.28 4.86
C ILE A 378 14.61 0.52 5.39
N HIS A 379 15.22 -0.51 6.00
CA HIS A 379 16.61 -0.46 6.47
C HIS A 379 17.60 -0.22 5.33
N SER A 380 17.37 -0.83 4.16
CA SER A 380 18.28 -0.71 3.01
C SER A 380 18.42 0.71 2.44
N VAL A 381 17.44 1.58 2.68
CA VAL A 381 17.40 2.97 2.21
C VAL A 381 17.49 4.00 3.35
N ASN A 382 17.80 3.56 4.57
CA ASN A 382 17.93 4.40 5.77
C ASN A 382 16.66 5.22 6.12
N LEU A 383 15.48 4.61 5.94
CA LEU A 383 14.17 5.20 6.33
C LEU A 383 13.71 4.75 7.72
N THR A 384 14.62 4.27 8.56
CA THR A 384 14.32 3.71 9.90
C THR A 384 13.66 4.72 10.84
N TYR A 385 13.85 6.03 10.61
CA TYR A 385 13.19 7.09 11.39
C TYR A 385 11.66 7.05 11.30
N LEU A 386 11.08 6.47 10.23
CA LEU A 386 9.63 6.33 10.06
C LEU A 386 9.02 5.20 10.91
N ILE A 387 9.83 4.24 11.37
CA ILE A 387 9.36 3.03 12.06
C ILE A 387 9.93 2.83 13.47
N ASN A 388 10.90 3.66 13.87
CA ASN A 388 11.55 3.54 15.18
C ASN A 388 10.91 4.45 16.26
N ASP A 389 10.18 5.50 15.86
CA ASP A 389 9.55 6.41 16.81
C ASP A 389 8.09 6.02 17.11
N PRO A 390 7.77 5.54 18.33
CA PRO A 390 6.40 5.17 18.70
C PRO A 390 5.48 6.38 18.92
N ASP A 391 6.04 7.58 19.11
CA ASP A 391 5.24 8.78 19.40
C ASP A 391 4.73 9.45 18.13
N THR A 392 5.42 9.25 17.00
CA THR A 392 5.01 9.78 15.70
C THR A 392 3.71 9.13 15.22
N GLN A 393 2.78 9.97 14.77
CA GLN A 393 1.52 9.50 14.21
C GLN A 393 1.69 9.25 12.72
N TYR A 394 1.74 7.97 12.35
CA TYR A 394 1.75 7.54 10.96
C TYR A 394 0.65 6.52 10.70
N THR A 395 0.08 6.60 9.51
CA THR A 395 -0.68 5.52 8.91
C THR A 395 0.25 4.80 7.93
N ILE A 396 0.59 3.56 8.26
CA ILE A 396 1.58 2.74 7.55
C ILE A 396 0.84 1.73 6.69
N LEU A 397 1.09 1.79 5.39
CA LEU A 397 0.54 0.88 4.39
C LEU A 397 1.57 -0.22 4.16
N ALA A 398 1.44 -1.37 4.81
CA ALA A 398 2.47 -2.41 4.82
C ALA A 398 2.08 -3.60 3.93
N PRO A 399 2.83 -3.90 2.86
CA PRO A 399 2.68 -5.19 2.17
C PRO A 399 3.29 -6.30 3.03
N ARG A 400 2.57 -7.41 3.19
CA ARG A 400 3.07 -8.61 3.87
C ARG A 400 4.10 -9.34 3.02
N ASP A 401 4.88 -10.23 3.64
CA ASP A 401 5.94 -10.97 2.96
C ASP A 401 5.41 -11.91 1.87
N ASP A 402 4.20 -12.46 2.04
CA ASP A 402 3.53 -13.26 1.00
C ASP A 402 3.16 -12.40 -0.22
N VAL A 403 2.69 -11.17 0.01
CA VAL A 403 2.44 -10.19 -1.05
C VAL A 403 3.74 -9.85 -1.77
N LEU A 404 4.79 -9.45 -1.05
CA LEU A 404 6.07 -9.07 -1.67
C LEU A 404 6.69 -10.21 -2.50
N LYS A 405 6.56 -11.45 -2.04
CA LYS A 405 7.04 -12.63 -2.79
C LYS A 405 6.34 -12.84 -4.12
N LEU A 406 5.06 -12.45 -4.25
CA LEU A 406 4.31 -12.58 -5.52
C LEU A 406 4.78 -11.58 -6.58
N PHE A 407 5.15 -10.37 -6.20
CA PHE A 407 5.65 -9.33 -7.12
C PHE A 407 7.12 -9.57 -7.52
N GLY A 408 7.85 -10.39 -6.75
CA GLY A 408 9.22 -10.82 -7.08
C GLY A 408 10.26 -9.69 -7.04
N HIS A 409 11.53 -10.06 -7.04
CA HIS A 409 12.64 -9.09 -6.95
C HIS A 409 12.84 -8.21 -8.20
N HIS A 410 12.09 -8.44 -9.28
CA HIS A 410 12.26 -7.73 -10.56
C HIS A 410 11.29 -6.56 -10.73
N GLU A 411 10.17 -6.54 -10.01
CA GLU A 411 9.18 -5.45 -10.08
C GLU A 411 9.45 -4.36 -9.04
N LEU A 412 10.20 -4.67 -7.99
CA LEU A 412 10.66 -3.69 -7.00
C LEU A 412 12.02 -3.09 -7.41
N PRO A 413 12.23 -1.79 -7.21
CA PRO A 413 13.52 -1.17 -7.50
C PRO A 413 14.66 -1.78 -6.66
N HIS A 414 15.90 -1.65 -7.17
CA HIS A 414 17.07 -2.21 -6.49
C HIS A 414 17.24 -1.67 -5.06
N ARG A 415 17.69 -2.55 -4.14
CA ARG A 415 17.96 -2.18 -2.74
C ARG A 415 18.97 -1.03 -2.67
N GLY A 416 18.66 -0.02 -1.85
CA GLY A 416 19.48 1.20 -1.73
C GLY A 416 19.34 2.22 -2.85
N SER A 417 18.46 2.00 -3.85
CA SER A 417 18.16 3.00 -4.87
C SER A 417 17.27 4.13 -4.33
N GLU A 418 17.41 5.33 -4.89
CA GLU A 418 16.50 6.45 -4.58
C GLU A 418 15.06 6.16 -5.05
N GLU A 419 14.88 5.35 -6.10
CA GLU A 419 13.55 4.89 -6.55
C GLU A 419 12.86 4.04 -5.48
N LEU A 420 13.59 3.10 -4.86
CA LEU A 420 13.05 2.31 -3.75
C LEU A 420 12.70 3.19 -2.55
N LYS A 421 13.54 4.19 -2.24
CA LYS A 421 13.27 5.14 -1.17
C LYS A 421 11.98 5.90 -1.41
N ARG A 422 11.74 6.36 -2.64
CA ARG A 422 10.49 7.03 -3.04
C ARG A 422 9.27 6.10 -2.89
N VAL A 423 9.38 4.88 -3.40
CA VAL A 423 8.33 3.85 -3.25
C VAL A 423 7.99 3.64 -1.79
N LEU A 424 8.99 3.45 -0.92
CA LEU A 424 8.77 3.19 0.49
C LEU A 424 8.16 4.39 1.22
N GLN A 425 8.61 5.63 0.95
CA GLN A 425 8.00 6.83 1.55
C GLN A 425 6.52 6.99 1.17
N TYR A 426 6.13 6.56 -0.04
CA TYR A 426 4.74 6.60 -0.49
C TYR A 426 3.80 5.68 0.31
N HIS A 427 4.35 4.70 1.04
CA HIS A 427 3.59 3.82 1.93
C HIS A 427 3.33 4.42 3.31
N PHE A 428 3.87 5.60 3.62
CA PHE A 428 3.65 6.28 4.89
C PHE A 428 2.78 7.50 4.69
N ILE A 429 1.73 7.63 5.49
CA ILE A 429 0.85 8.78 5.49
C ILE A 429 0.97 9.46 6.86
N PRO A 430 1.37 10.74 6.94
CA PRO A 430 1.38 11.49 8.18
C PRO A 430 -0.01 11.58 8.83
N GLY A 431 -0.06 11.36 10.14
CA GLY A 431 -1.29 11.37 10.92
C GLY A 431 -2.04 10.04 10.91
N LYS A 432 -3.13 10.01 11.69
CA LYS A 432 -3.94 8.82 11.91
C LYS A 432 -5.25 8.85 11.13
N TRP A 433 -5.31 8.04 10.08
CA TRP A 433 -6.40 7.99 9.10
C TRP A 433 -7.27 6.75 9.29
N ALA A 434 -8.11 6.79 10.33
CA ALA A 434 -9.08 5.73 10.59
C ALA A 434 -10.12 5.61 9.45
N PRO A 435 -10.72 4.42 9.22
CA PRO A 435 -11.68 4.20 8.12
C PRO A 435 -12.85 5.17 8.08
N LYS A 436 -13.27 5.69 9.24
CA LYS A 436 -14.38 6.66 9.36
C LYS A 436 -14.04 8.05 8.81
N LYS A 437 -12.76 8.40 8.71
CA LYS A 437 -12.26 9.68 8.18
C LYS A 437 -12.04 9.63 6.67
N LEU A 438 -11.94 8.42 6.10
CA LEU A 438 -11.70 8.21 4.69
C LEU A 438 -12.99 8.38 3.91
N LEU A 439 -12.95 9.24 2.89
CA LEU A 439 -14.04 9.49 1.96
C LEU A 439 -13.62 9.06 0.55
N ASP A 440 -14.59 8.65 -0.25
CA ASP A 440 -14.36 8.28 -1.64
C ASP A 440 -13.90 9.50 -2.45
N GLY A 441 -12.87 9.34 -3.27
CA GLY A 441 -12.26 10.40 -4.07
C GLY A 441 -11.31 11.33 -3.30
N MET A 442 -11.11 11.10 -2.00
CA MET A 442 -10.24 11.94 -1.17
C MET A 442 -8.77 11.83 -1.59
N LEU A 443 -8.08 12.98 -1.62
CA LEU A 443 -6.64 13.08 -1.78
C LEU A 443 -5.98 13.29 -0.42
N ILE A 444 -4.99 12.45 -0.07
CA ILE A 444 -4.23 12.55 1.18
C ILE A 444 -2.74 12.68 0.89
N GLU A 445 -2.09 13.58 1.62
CA GLU A 445 -0.64 13.79 1.56
C GLU A 445 0.11 12.60 2.18
N THR A 446 1.12 12.11 1.48
CA THR A 446 2.02 11.03 1.91
C THR A 446 3.33 11.60 2.45
N ALA A 447 4.17 10.75 3.05
CA ALA A 447 5.50 11.15 3.51
C ALA A 447 6.53 11.26 2.37
N LEU A 448 6.14 10.91 1.14
CA LEU A 448 6.96 11.07 -0.05
C LEU A 448 7.07 12.55 -0.40
N ASP A 449 8.30 13.06 -0.37
CA ASP A 449 8.63 14.41 -0.82
C ASP A 449 9.04 14.35 -2.31
N GLU A 450 8.33 15.07 -3.17
CA GLU A 450 8.60 15.11 -4.60
C GLU A 450 9.14 16.49 -5.01
N PRO A 451 10.38 16.57 -5.51
CA PRO A 451 10.95 17.85 -5.93
C PRO A 451 10.17 18.48 -7.09
N GLY A 452 9.47 17.66 -7.89
CA GLY A 452 8.59 18.13 -8.96
C GLY A 452 7.33 18.86 -8.47
N LEU A 453 6.89 18.62 -7.24
CA LEU A 453 5.71 19.25 -6.64
C LEU A 453 6.07 20.42 -5.71
N ASP A 454 7.34 20.54 -5.31
CA ASP A 454 7.78 21.45 -4.23
C ASP A 454 7.03 21.14 -2.92
N GLY A 455 6.87 19.84 -2.63
CA GLY A 455 6.15 19.35 -1.46
C GLY A 455 5.81 17.87 -1.52
N HIS A 456 4.87 17.48 -0.65
CA HIS A 456 4.48 16.09 -0.49
C HIS A 456 3.60 15.58 -1.63
N GLN A 457 3.87 14.34 -2.06
CA GLN A 457 3.03 13.65 -3.02
C GLN A 457 1.70 13.23 -2.37
N VAL A 458 0.62 13.32 -3.13
CA VAL A 458 -0.71 12.90 -2.68
C VAL A 458 -1.09 11.51 -3.18
N MET A 459 -2.07 10.91 -2.53
CA MET A 459 -2.61 9.60 -2.83
C MET A 459 -4.12 9.67 -2.93
N THR A 460 -4.68 9.00 -3.95
CA THR A 460 -6.12 8.83 -4.10
C THR A 460 -6.62 7.70 -3.21
N ILE A 461 -7.79 7.93 -2.61
CA ILE A 461 -8.51 6.93 -1.82
C ILE A 461 -9.83 6.62 -2.48
N GLU A 462 -10.08 5.34 -2.66
CA GLU A 462 -11.35 4.81 -3.16
C GLU A 462 -12.01 4.07 -2.00
N VAL A 463 -13.25 4.44 -1.69
CA VAL A 463 -14.05 3.80 -0.64
C VAL A 463 -15.35 3.29 -1.26
N THR A 464 -15.49 1.98 -1.35
CA THR A 464 -16.73 1.35 -1.85
C THR A 464 -17.48 0.69 -0.70
N ASP A 465 -18.75 1.09 -0.52
CA ASP A 465 -19.68 0.46 0.43
C ASP A 465 -20.21 -0.84 -0.18
N GLU A 466 -19.69 -2.00 0.24
CA GLU A 466 -20.04 -3.31 -0.35
C GLU A 466 -21.33 -3.96 0.19
N GLY A 467 -22.23 -3.25 0.89
CA GLY A 467 -23.38 -3.90 1.54
C GLY A 467 -24.68 -3.10 1.65
N LYS A 468 -25.82 -3.80 1.51
CA LYS A 468 -27.18 -3.33 1.84
C LYS A 468 -27.49 -3.36 3.34
N LYS A 469 -26.56 -3.84 4.19
CA LYS A 469 -26.69 -3.87 5.65
C LYS A 469 -25.69 -2.90 6.28
N LYS A 470 -26.12 -2.29 7.39
CA LYS A 470 -25.47 -1.16 8.06
C LYS A 470 -24.10 -1.46 8.72
N ASP A 471 -23.64 -2.71 8.67
CA ASP A 471 -22.44 -3.22 9.37
C ASP A 471 -21.46 -3.98 8.45
N ASP A 472 -21.65 -4.00 7.12
CA ASP A 472 -20.67 -4.64 6.23
C ASP A 472 -19.43 -3.75 6.05
N ALA A 473 -18.25 -4.36 6.08
CA ALA A 473 -16.95 -3.69 6.04
C ALA A 473 -16.79 -2.86 4.76
N LYS A 474 -16.45 -1.58 4.91
CA LYS A 474 -16.11 -0.70 3.79
C LYS A 474 -14.84 -1.23 3.10
N SER A 475 -14.90 -1.45 1.80
CA SER A 475 -13.70 -1.79 1.04
C SER A 475 -12.94 -0.49 0.75
N ILE A 476 -11.69 -0.44 1.19
CA ILE A 476 -10.82 0.73 1.05
C ILE A 476 -9.69 0.37 0.10
N ARG A 477 -9.38 1.26 -0.83
CA ARG A 477 -8.20 1.15 -1.70
C ARG A 477 -7.36 2.42 -1.64
N PHE A 478 -6.06 2.23 -1.50
CA PHE A 478 -5.03 3.26 -1.49
C PHE A 478 -4.27 3.22 -2.81
N ALA A 479 -4.33 4.26 -3.63
CA ALA A 479 -3.74 4.27 -4.98
C ALA A 479 -4.12 3.02 -5.83
N GLY A 480 -5.38 2.57 -5.69
CA GLY A 480 -5.90 1.36 -6.33
C GLY A 480 -5.38 0.02 -5.77
N ALA A 481 -4.63 0.01 -4.67
CA ALA A 481 -4.29 -1.20 -3.93
C ALA A 481 -5.31 -1.43 -2.81
N GLY A 482 -5.92 -2.62 -2.77
CA GLY A 482 -6.94 -2.94 -1.77
C GLY A 482 -6.34 -3.22 -0.39
N VAL A 483 -7.07 -2.84 0.65
CA VAL A 483 -6.74 -3.23 2.02
C VAL A 483 -7.12 -4.70 2.26
N MET A 484 -6.20 -5.45 2.84
CA MET A 484 -6.34 -6.87 3.17
C MET A 484 -6.62 -7.03 4.67
N GLY A 485 -7.79 -7.55 5.02
CA GLY A 485 -8.19 -7.76 6.42
C GLY A 485 -8.56 -6.46 7.14
N GLU A 486 -8.59 -6.52 8.47
CA GLU A 486 -8.86 -5.35 9.30
C GLU A 486 -7.60 -4.51 9.52
N HIS A 487 -7.79 -3.22 9.82
CA HIS A 487 -6.70 -2.33 10.19
C HIS A 487 -6.32 -2.59 11.65
N GLU A 488 -5.02 -2.49 11.94
CA GLU A 488 -4.52 -2.65 13.29
C GLU A 488 -4.06 -1.30 13.83
N GLU A 489 -4.49 -0.96 15.03
CA GLU A 489 -4.12 0.29 15.70
C GLU A 489 -3.23 -0.02 16.90
N ILE A 490 -2.02 0.53 16.89
CA ILE A 490 -1.06 0.35 17.98
C ILE A 490 -0.48 1.68 18.38
N HIS A 491 -0.70 2.04 19.65
CA HIS A 491 -0.27 3.31 20.23
C HIS A 491 -0.74 4.48 19.35
N ASN A 492 0.21 5.17 18.69
CA ASN A 492 -0.05 6.31 17.84
C ASN A 492 -0.02 5.99 16.34
N SER A 493 0.27 4.74 15.96
CA SER A 493 0.39 4.30 14.57
C SER A 493 -0.79 3.43 14.14
N LEU A 494 -1.18 3.56 12.88
CA LEU A 494 -2.27 2.81 12.26
C LEU A 494 -1.71 2.00 11.09
N PHE A 495 -2.05 0.72 11.00
CA PHE A 495 -1.50 -0.18 10.00
C PHE A 495 -2.59 -0.71 9.09
N TYR A 496 -2.39 -0.57 7.78
CA TYR A 496 -3.19 -1.20 6.76
C TYR A 496 -2.32 -2.17 5.96
N PHE A 497 -2.79 -3.40 5.78
CA PHE A 497 -2.10 -4.34 4.90
C PHE A 497 -2.58 -4.14 3.47
N VAL A 498 -1.68 -3.91 2.54
CA VAL A 498 -2.04 -3.67 1.14
C VAL A 498 -1.89 -4.92 0.30
N SER A 499 -2.79 -5.10 -0.67
CA SER A 499 -2.80 -6.27 -1.57
C SER A 499 -1.65 -6.27 -2.58
N ARG A 500 -0.97 -5.14 -2.75
CA ARG A 500 0.21 -4.97 -3.60
C ARG A 500 1.05 -3.79 -3.11
N PRO A 501 2.38 -3.77 -3.39
CA PRO A 501 3.20 -2.59 -3.17
C PRO A 501 2.63 -1.38 -3.91
N LEU A 502 2.60 -0.24 -3.24
CA LEU A 502 2.15 1.03 -3.79
C LEU A 502 3.26 1.59 -4.69
N ILE A 503 2.88 1.97 -5.90
CA ILE A 503 3.78 2.56 -6.87
C ILE A 503 3.48 4.05 -6.90
N PRO A 504 4.47 4.93 -6.63
CA PRO A 504 4.26 6.37 -6.69
C PRO A 504 3.94 6.78 -8.14
N PRO A 505 3.19 7.88 -8.34
CA PRO A 505 2.85 8.34 -9.67
C PRO A 505 4.08 8.55 -10.56
N ALA A 506 3.95 8.19 -11.84
CA ALA A 506 5.00 8.31 -12.84
C ALA A 506 5.07 9.73 -13.44
N ASP A 507 5.96 9.92 -14.42
CA ASP A 507 6.01 11.19 -15.15
C ASP A 507 4.75 11.42 -16.02
N VAL A 508 4.56 12.66 -16.46
CA VAL A 508 3.37 13.08 -17.23
C VAL A 508 3.13 12.22 -18.47
N MET A 509 4.21 11.79 -19.16
CA MET A 509 4.08 10.97 -20.36
C MET A 509 3.71 9.54 -19.99
N GLU A 510 4.42 8.93 -19.03
CA GLU A 510 4.15 7.57 -18.59
C GLU A 510 2.75 7.40 -18.02
N THR A 511 2.25 8.38 -17.28
CA THR A 511 0.88 8.38 -16.75
C THR A 511 -0.17 8.47 -17.85
N ALA A 512 0.09 9.21 -18.93
CA ALA A 512 -0.86 9.39 -20.04
C ALA A 512 -0.82 8.27 -21.09
N LEU A 513 0.30 7.57 -21.25
CA LEU A 513 0.50 6.53 -22.28
C LEU A 513 -0.58 5.43 -22.30
N PRO A 514 -1.09 4.93 -21.15
CA PRO A 514 -2.16 3.91 -21.15
C PRO A 514 -3.50 4.42 -21.69
N GLU A 515 -3.74 5.73 -21.73
CA GLU A 515 -5.01 6.32 -22.14
C GLU A 515 -5.10 6.44 -23.67
N LEU A 516 -5.74 5.45 -24.30
CA LEU A 516 -5.91 5.37 -25.76
C LEU A 516 -6.59 6.62 -26.37
N GLU A 517 -7.49 7.24 -25.61
CA GLU A 517 -8.19 8.47 -26.02
C GLU A 517 -7.25 9.68 -26.11
N LEU A 518 -6.09 9.67 -25.46
CA LEU A 518 -5.13 10.79 -25.49
C LEU A 518 -4.03 10.62 -26.56
N SER A 519 -4.06 9.52 -27.32
CA SER A 519 -2.98 9.13 -28.23
C SER A 519 -2.64 10.17 -29.31
N THR A 520 -3.62 10.89 -29.85
CA THR A 520 -3.38 11.94 -30.87
C THR A 520 -2.63 13.12 -30.27
N PHE A 521 -3.00 13.55 -29.06
CA PHE A 521 -2.33 14.63 -28.35
C PHE A 521 -0.90 14.23 -27.96
N LEU A 522 -0.72 13.02 -27.43
CA LEU A 522 0.58 12.46 -27.10
C LEU A 522 1.50 12.35 -28.33
N ALA A 523 0.98 11.87 -29.47
CA ALA A 523 1.72 11.87 -30.73
C ALA A 523 2.14 13.29 -31.14
N GLY A 524 1.28 14.28 -30.94
CA GLY A 524 1.59 15.70 -31.07
C GLY A 524 2.77 16.10 -30.18
N ILE A 525 2.74 15.77 -28.89
CA ILE A 525 3.83 16.06 -27.95
C ILE A 525 5.14 15.41 -28.38
N PHE A 526 5.14 14.12 -28.73
CA PHE A 526 6.33 13.40 -29.19
C PHE A 526 6.87 13.91 -30.54
N SER A 527 6.01 14.46 -31.39
CA SER A 527 6.46 15.14 -32.62
C SER A 527 7.16 16.48 -32.33
N THR A 528 6.95 17.04 -31.13
CA THR A 528 7.59 18.24 -30.62
C THR A 528 8.79 17.95 -29.72
N ASN A 529 9.56 18.99 -29.37
CA ASN A 529 10.64 18.86 -28.37
C ASN A 529 10.13 19.15 -26.94
N LEU A 530 8.82 18.98 -26.67
CA LEU A 530 8.20 19.34 -25.41
C LEU A 530 8.07 18.18 -24.42
N ALA A 531 8.23 16.93 -24.85
CA ALA A 531 8.10 15.77 -23.96
C ALA A 531 9.02 15.89 -22.72
N GLU A 532 10.32 16.10 -22.92
CA GLU A 532 11.28 16.29 -21.83
C GLU A 532 11.00 17.55 -21.00
N THR A 533 10.57 18.63 -21.65
CA THR A 533 10.21 19.87 -20.96
C THR A 533 9.03 19.64 -20.00
N LEU A 534 7.97 18.97 -20.44
CA LEU A 534 6.79 18.70 -19.62
C LEU A 534 7.08 17.71 -18.49
N LYS A 535 7.99 16.75 -18.70
CA LYS A 535 8.46 15.83 -17.65
C LYS A 535 9.21 16.56 -16.54
N ALA A 536 10.05 17.54 -16.90
CA ALA A 536 10.93 18.22 -15.95
C ALA A 536 10.34 19.49 -15.34
N THR A 537 9.27 20.06 -15.91
CA THR A 537 8.70 21.31 -15.41
C THR A 537 7.92 21.04 -14.12
N PRO A 538 8.34 21.62 -12.98
CA PRO A 538 7.67 21.39 -11.71
C PRO A 538 6.31 22.10 -11.66
N ARG A 539 5.44 21.64 -10.76
CA ARG A 539 4.13 22.22 -10.45
C ARG A 539 3.32 22.56 -11.69
N THR A 540 3.05 21.58 -12.54
CA THR A 540 2.33 21.78 -13.79
C THR A 540 1.07 20.93 -13.85
N THR A 541 -0.06 21.57 -14.17
CA THR A 541 -1.33 20.89 -14.47
C THR A 541 -1.51 20.81 -15.98
N VAL A 542 -1.57 19.60 -16.54
CA VAL A 542 -1.66 19.39 -17.99
C VAL A 542 -3.10 19.05 -18.37
N LEU A 543 -3.69 19.88 -19.23
CA LEU A 543 -5.02 19.67 -19.79
C LEU A 543 -4.88 18.87 -21.09
N MET A 544 -5.29 17.60 -21.10
CA MET A 544 -5.15 16.73 -22.25
C MET A 544 -6.49 16.55 -22.99
N PRO A 545 -6.60 17.01 -24.24
CA PRO A 545 -7.80 16.80 -25.05
C PRO A 545 -7.81 15.37 -25.67
N PRO A 546 -8.99 14.72 -25.77
CA PRO A 546 -9.11 13.39 -26.37
C PRO A 546 -9.01 13.44 -27.90
N ASN A 547 -8.88 12.28 -28.54
CA ASN A 547 -8.78 12.11 -29.99
C ASN A 547 -9.96 12.76 -30.74
N GLY A 548 -11.15 12.74 -30.13
CA GLY A 548 -12.36 13.38 -30.65
C GLY A 548 -12.23 14.90 -30.78
N ALA A 549 -11.45 15.56 -29.91
CA ALA A 549 -11.22 17.00 -29.93
C ALA A 549 -10.56 17.46 -31.23
N PHE A 550 -9.58 16.70 -31.74
CA PHE A 550 -8.95 16.99 -33.03
C PHE A 550 -9.91 16.86 -34.21
N ARG A 551 -10.95 16.01 -34.11
CA ARG A 551 -11.97 15.91 -35.16
C ARG A 551 -12.91 17.12 -35.11
N ARG A 552 -13.37 17.50 -33.92
CA ARG A 552 -14.24 18.66 -33.70
C ARG A 552 -13.55 20.01 -33.96
N LEU A 553 -12.23 20.08 -33.84
CA LEU A 553 -11.45 21.28 -34.20
C LEU A 553 -11.52 21.60 -35.71
N GLY A 554 -11.86 20.62 -36.53
CA GLY A 554 -11.87 20.71 -37.99
C GLY A 554 -10.62 20.08 -38.60
N LEU A 555 -10.82 19.20 -39.58
CA LEU A 555 -9.74 18.39 -40.17
C LEU A 555 -8.60 19.24 -40.74
N LEU A 556 -8.89 20.39 -41.34
CA LEU A 556 -7.85 21.27 -41.89
C LEU A 556 -7.01 21.93 -40.80
N VAL A 557 -7.62 22.30 -39.68
CA VAL A 557 -6.90 22.88 -38.52
C VAL A 557 -6.01 21.82 -37.90
N SER A 558 -6.54 20.62 -37.67
CA SER A 558 -5.79 19.49 -37.12
C SER A 558 -4.65 19.05 -38.03
N ASN A 559 -4.88 19.00 -39.35
CA ASN A 559 -3.83 18.72 -40.34
C ASN A 559 -2.75 19.80 -40.34
N HIS A 560 -3.11 21.08 -40.15
CA HIS A 560 -2.13 22.16 -40.01
C HIS A 560 -1.30 21.98 -38.75
N LEU A 561 -1.92 21.74 -37.59
CA LEU A 561 -1.21 21.59 -36.32
C LEU A 561 -0.29 20.36 -36.30
N LEU A 562 -0.73 19.24 -36.87
CA LEU A 562 0.06 18.01 -36.94
C LEU A 562 1.07 17.98 -38.10
N ALA A 563 1.07 19.00 -38.97
CA ALA A 563 2.04 19.09 -40.06
C ALA A 563 3.44 19.41 -39.53
N SER A 564 4.46 18.73 -40.07
CA SER A 564 5.86 18.98 -39.74
C SER A 564 6.30 20.42 -40.02
N SER A 565 5.67 21.11 -40.97
CA SER A 565 5.96 22.52 -41.28
C SER A 565 5.44 23.51 -40.24
N SER A 566 4.58 23.08 -39.33
CA SER A 566 3.83 23.94 -38.40
C SER A 566 4.12 23.61 -36.94
N LYS A 567 5.24 22.92 -36.67
CA LYS A 567 5.69 22.48 -35.35
C LYS A 567 5.64 23.61 -34.30
N ALA A 568 6.03 24.83 -34.68
CA ALA A 568 6.02 25.97 -33.77
C ALA A 568 4.62 26.42 -33.34
N ASP A 569 3.59 26.24 -34.18
CA ASP A 569 2.20 26.53 -33.80
C ASP A 569 1.71 25.45 -32.82
N LEU A 570 2.00 24.18 -33.10
CA LEU A 570 1.68 23.05 -32.21
C LEU A 570 2.35 23.17 -30.84
N GLU A 571 3.64 23.55 -30.80
CA GLU A 571 4.37 23.75 -29.54
C GLU A 571 3.71 24.81 -28.65
N ARG A 572 3.20 25.90 -29.23
CA ARG A 572 2.45 26.93 -28.49
C ARG A 572 1.12 26.41 -27.98
N VAL A 573 0.38 25.67 -28.81
CA VAL A 573 -0.88 25.02 -28.39
C VAL A 573 -0.62 24.07 -27.22
N ILE A 574 0.38 23.19 -27.30
CA ILE A 574 0.70 22.24 -26.22
C ILE A 574 1.10 22.98 -24.93
N ARG A 575 1.95 24.01 -25.02
CA ARG A 575 2.32 24.81 -23.83
C ARG A 575 1.14 25.58 -23.23
N HIS A 576 0.17 25.97 -24.04
CA HIS A 576 -1.06 26.60 -23.56
C HIS A 576 -1.94 25.62 -22.77
N HIS A 577 -1.87 24.33 -23.06
CA HIS A 577 -2.56 23.30 -22.29
C HIS A 577 -1.82 22.93 -20.98
N ALA A 578 -0.62 23.47 -20.74
CA ALA A 578 0.13 23.26 -19.52
C ALA A 578 -0.03 24.48 -18.60
N VAL A 579 -0.85 24.35 -17.56
CA VAL A 579 -1.12 25.36 -16.55
C VAL A 579 -0.04 25.34 -15.47
N ILE A 580 0.42 26.52 -15.06
CA ILE A 580 1.37 26.69 -13.97
C ILE A 580 0.61 26.59 -12.64
N GLY A 581 1.00 25.64 -11.80
CA GLY A 581 0.34 25.28 -10.56
C GLY A 581 -0.13 23.82 -10.56
N VAL A 582 -0.31 23.26 -9.36
CA VAL A 582 -0.92 21.93 -9.17
C VAL A 582 -2.36 22.16 -8.73
N GLU A 583 -3.29 21.99 -9.66
CA GLU A 583 -4.71 22.26 -9.44
C GLU A 583 -5.49 20.94 -9.52
N TYR A 584 -5.85 20.39 -8.36
CA TYR A 584 -6.67 19.18 -8.29
C TYR A 584 -8.13 19.47 -8.67
N ALA A 585 -8.89 18.43 -9.00
CA ALA A 585 -10.26 18.54 -9.48
C ALA A 585 -11.19 19.27 -8.50
N ASP A 586 -11.13 18.97 -7.20
CA ASP A 586 -12.04 19.57 -6.21
C ASP A 586 -11.88 21.11 -6.11
N PRO A 587 -10.65 21.66 -5.91
CA PRO A 587 -10.44 23.11 -5.99
C PRO A 587 -10.89 23.76 -7.30
N LEU A 588 -10.73 23.07 -8.43
CA LEU A 588 -11.14 23.56 -9.76
C LEU A 588 -12.67 23.64 -9.89
N VAL A 589 -13.39 22.65 -9.37
CA VAL A 589 -14.86 22.58 -9.41
C VAL A 589 -15.52 23.49 -8.38
N GLU A 590 -14.92 23.63 -7.20
CA GLU A 590 -15.45 24.46 -6.11
C GLU A 590 -15.21 25.95 -6.34
N GLY A 591 -14.10 26.32 -6.98
CA GLY A 591 -13.75 27.71 -7.27
C GLY A 591 -14.74 28.43 -8.18
N SER A 592 -15.00 29.70 -7.88
CA SER A 592 -15.70 30.63 -8.78
C SER A 592 -14.68 31.43 -9.58
N GLN A 593 -14.81 31.48 -10.91
CA GLN A 593 -14.10 32.37 -11.85
C GLN A 593 -12.62 32.64 -11.49
N ARG A 594 -11.71 31.83 -12.05
CA ARG A 594 -10.25 31.95 -11.86
C ARG A 594 -9.55 32.11 -13.20
N THR A 595 -8.38 32.73 -13.19
CA THR A 595 -7.50 32.82 -14.36
C THR A 595 -6.19 32.14 -14.02
N PHE A 596 -5.74 31.25 -14.89
CA PHE A 596 -4.50 30.51 -14.74
C PHE A 596 -3.49 30.92 -15.80
N ALA A 597 -2.24 31.10 -15.39
CA ALA A 597 -1.14 31.31 -16.33
C ALA A 597 -0.68 29.97 -16.91
N THR A 598 -0.37 29.95 -18.21
CA THR A 598 0.13 28.74 -18.90
C THR A 598 1.63 28.84 -19.16
N LEU A 599 2.28 27.72 -19.47
CA LEU A 599 3.70 27.68 -19.84
C LEU A 599 4.01 28.42 -21.16
N GLU A 600 2.99 28.73 -21.96
CA GLU A 600 3.14 29.58 -23.14
C GLU A 600 3.26 31.07 -22.77
N GLY A 601 2.72 31.46 -21.60
CA GLY A 601 2.62 32.85 -21.13
C GLY A 601 1.23 33.47 -21.36
N SER A 602 0.32 32.74 -22.01
CA SER A 602 -1.08 33.13 -22.16
C SER A 602 -1.93 32.67 -20.99
N ASP A 603 -3.06 33.34 -20.81
CA ASP A 603 -4.00 33.06 -19.72
C ASP A 603 -5.12 32.11 -20.17
N LEU A 604 -5.55 31.26 -19.24
CA LEU A 604 -6.74 30.41 -19.32
C LEU A 604 -7.77 30.89 -18.29
N HIS A 605 -8.93 31.32 -18.78
CA HIS A 605 -10.04 31.73 -17.92
C HIS A 605 -10.94 30.53 -17.63
N VAL A 606 -11.28 30.35 -16.36
CA VAL A 606 -12.13 29.24 -15.91
C VAL A 606 -13.44 29.82 -15.43
N GLU A 607 -14.53 29.42 -16.06
CA GLU A 607 -15.88 29.81 -15.68
C GLU A 607 -16.71 28.59 -15.31
N ARG A 608 -17.44 28.69 -14.20
CA ARG A 608 -18.37 27.66 -13.77
C ARG A 608 -19.77 27.99 -14.28
N ARG A 609 -20.38 27.07 -15.03
CA ARG A 609 -21.70 27.27 -15.65
C ARG A 609 -22.71 26.25 -15.15
N GLY A 610 -23.92 26.70 -14.84
CA GLY A 610 -25.09 25.85 -14.57
C GLY A 610 -25.17 25.19 -13.18
N VAL A 611 -26.29 24.50 -12.95
CA VAL A 611 -26.60 23.76 -11.71
C VAL A 611 -25.72 22.49 -11.58
N ASN A 612 -25.26 21.94 -12.70
CA ASN A 612 -24.50 20.68 -12.78
C ASN A 612 -23.01 20.80 -12.42
N ARG A 613 -22.55 21.97 -11.95
CA ARG A 613 -21.14 22.24 -11.57
C ARG A 613 -20.10 21.99 -12.69
N THR A 614 -20.50 22.09 -13.95
CA THR A 614 -19.57 21.97 -15.09
C THR A 614 -18.61 23.16 -15.12
N VAL A 615 -17.33 22.88 -15.30
CA VAL A 615 -16.24 23.86 -15.38
C VAL A 615 -15.85 24.02 -16.85
N LEU A 616 -15.82 25.25 -17.34
CA LEU A 616 -15.49 25.60 -18.71
C LEU A 616 -14.18 26.40 -18.73
N PHE A 617 -13.23 25.98 -19.54
CA PHE A 617 -12.01 26.70 -19.86
C PHE A 617 -12.21 27.53 -21.13
N ALA A 618 -11.93 28.82 -21.06
CA ALA A 618 -11.90 29.74 -22.18
C ALA A 618 -10.46 30.23 -22.39
N PRO A 619 -9.91 30.09 -23.61
CA PRO A 619 -8.56 30.57 -23.90
C PRO A 619 -8.54 32.08 -24.08
N SER A 620 -7.39 32.70 -23.86
CA SER A 620 -7.16 34.13 -24.18
C SER A 620 -7.10 34.43 -25.68
N GLY A 621 -7.14 33.40 -26.55
CA GLY A 621 -7.09 33.51 -28.00
C GLY A 621 -8.11 32.62 -28.69
N GLY A 622 -7.79 32.17 -29.92
CA GLY A 622 -8.67 31.29 -30.67
C GLY A 622 -9.92 32.01 -31.21
N TRP A 623 -11.07 31.37 -31.05
CA TRP A 623 -12.37 31.91 -31.46
C TRP A 623 -13.12 32.51 -30.26
N PRO A 624 -13.97 33.55 -30.45
CA PRO A 624 -14.71 34.18 -29.34
C PRO A 624 -15.60 33.21 -28.54
N ASP A 625 -16.06 32.15 -29.19
CA ASP A 625 -16.94 31.11 -28.68
C ASP A 625 -16.18 29.82 -28.29
N MET A 626 -14.85 29.80 -28.38
CA MET A 626 -14.04 28.63 -28.05
C MET A 626 -14.04 28.39 -26.55
N GLN A 627 -14.55 27.23 -26.13
CA GLN A 627 -14.58 26.78 -24.75
C GLN A 627 -14.31 25.28 -24.70
N ALA A 628 -13.70 24.79 -23.63
CA ALA A 628 -13.51 23.37 -23.36
C ALA A 628 -14.08 23.01 -21.98
N GLU A 629 -14.86 21.94 -21.91
CA GLU A 629 -15.38 21.39 -20.67
C GLU A 629 -14.31 20.56 -19.95
N LEU A 630 -14.18 20.73 -18.64
CA LEU A 630 -13.32 19.90 -17.79
C LEU A 630 -14.01 18.55 -17.52
N TYR A 631 -13.32 17.45 -17.80
CA TYR A 631 -13.66 16.15 -17.25
C TYR A 631 -12.79 15.91 -16.00
N PRO A 632 -13.34 16.08 -14.79
CA PRO A 632 -12.56 16.04 -13.56
C PRO A 632 -11.99 14.63 -13.34
N ARG A 633 -10.69 14.49 -13.54
CA ARG A 633 -9.96 13.23 -13.37
C ARG A 633 -8.58 13.54 -12.82
N ASN A 634 -8.32 13.20 -11.56
CA ASN A 634 -7.03 13.44 -10.93
C ASN A 634 -6.00 12.38 -11.34
N MET A 635 -5.45 12.47 -12.55
CA MET A 635 -4.34 11.61 -12.97
C MET A 635 -3.03 12.20 -12.38
N LEU A 636 -2.63 11.68 -11.22
CA LEU A 636 -1.46 12.17 -10.50
C LEU A 636 -0.15 11.88 -11.25
N THR A 637 0.82 12.79 -11.14
CA THR A 637 2.16 12.67 -11.75
C THR A 637 3.23 13.17 -10.79
N GLN A 638 4.50 12.99 -11.13
CA GLN A 638 5.64 13.48 -10.34
C GLN A 638 5.74 15.02 -10.26
N THR A 639 5.22 15.72 -11.25
CA THR A 639 5.33 17.19 -11.35
C THR A 639 3.99 17.93 -11.22
N GLY A 640 2.89 17.21 -11.14
CA GLY A 640 1.56 17.79 -10.95
C GLY A 640 0.45 16.80 -11.28
N VAL A 641 -0.53 17.25 -12.06
CA VAL A 641 -1.74 16.46 -12.36
C VAL A 641 -2.14 16.64 -13.81
N ILE A 642 -2.71 15.59 -14.40
CA ILE A 642 -3.31 15.62 -15.73
C ILE A 642 -4.83 15.62 -15.56
N HIS A 643 -5.51 16.52 -16.27
CA HIS A 643 -6.96 16.50 -16.42
C HIS A 643 -7.34 16.35 -17.88
N GLU A 644 -8.46 15.69 -18.13
CA GLU A 644 -9.01 15.60 -19.48
C GLU A 644 -9.92 16.81 -19.75
N VAL A 645 -9.85 17.36 -20.97
CA VAL A 645 -10.70 18.46 -21.42
C VAL A 645 -11.42 18.10 -22.70
N SER A 646 -12.62 18.64 -22.94
CA SER A 646 -13.39 18.29 -24.13
C SER A 646 -12.65 18.68 -25.42
N ASP A 647 -12.17 19.91 -25.53
CA ASP A 647 -11.71 20.50 -26.79
C ASP A 647 -10.32 21.14 -26.71
N ILE A 648 -9.69 21.33 -27.88
CA ILE A 648 -8.35 21.92 -27.99
C ILE A 648 -8.46 23.44 -27.88
N LEU A 649 -7.69 24.01 -26.95
CA LEU A 649 -7.63 25.43 -26.68
C LEU A 649 -6.50 26.11 -27.47
N ILE A 650 -6.81 27.15 -28.26
CA ILE A 650 -5.83 27.85 -29.08
C ILE A 650 -5.39 29.17 -28.42
N PRO A 651 -4.09 29.36 -28.14
CA PRO A 651 -3.59 30.61 -27.56
C PRO A 651 -3.60 31.76 -28.57
N ARG A 652 -3.60 32.99 -28.07
CA ARG A 652 -3.59 34.23 -28.89
C ARG A 652 -2.38 34.38 -29.81
N SER A 653 -1.29 33.69 -29.51
CA SER A 653 -0.05 33.70 -30.29
C SER A 653 -0.13 32.86 -31.57
N VAL A 654 -1.14 31.98 -31.69
CA VAL A 654 -1.34 31.11 -32.84
C VAL A 654 -2.40 31.70 -33.77
N HIS A 655 -1.92 32.29 -34.87
CA HIS A 655 -2.78 32.82 -35.93
C HIS A 655 -2.99 31.76 -37.02
N LEU A 656 -4.22 31.26 -37.13
CA LEU A 656 -4.68 30.38 -38.19
C LEU A 656 -5.29 31.22 -39.32
N THR A 657 -4.44 31.64 -40.24
CA THR A 657 -4.84 32.36 -41.46
C THR A 657 -5.45 31.41 -42.48
N VAL A 658 -6.30 31.92 -43.39
CA VAL A 658 -6.86 31.14 -44.53
C VAL A 658 -5.74 30.46 -45.33
N GLY A 659 -4.62 31.13 -45.59
CA GLY A 659 -3.48 30.57 -46.34
C GLY A 659 -2.84 29.34 -45.67
N LYS A 660 -2.73 29.34 -44.34
CA LYS A 660 -2.27 28.15 -43.57
C LYS A 660 -3.23 26.98 -43.75
N LEU A 661 -4.53 27.23 -43.70
CA LEU A 661 -5.57 26.21 -43.87
C LEU A 661 -5.63 25.68 -45.32
N VAL A 662 -5.47 26.53 -46.33
CA VAL A 662 -5.38 26.13 -47.75
C VAL A 662 -4.14 25.27 -47.99
N LYS A 663 -3.01 25.63 -47.36
CA LYS A 663 -1.80 24.80 -47.38
C LYS A 663 -2.04 23.44 -46.75
N ALA A 664 -2.76 23.37 -45.63
CA ALA A 664 -3.15 22.12 -44.99
C ALA A 664 -4.12 21.28 -45.86
N ALA A 665 -4.97 21.94 -46.64
CA ALA A 665 -5.84 21.30 -47.64
C ALA A 665 -5.07 20.80 -48.88
N LYS A 666 -3.76 21.09 -48.99
CA LYS A 666 -2.92 20.78 -50.16
C LYS A 666 -3.49 21.36 -51.46
N ALA A 667 -4.03 22.57 -51.42
CA ALA A 667 -4.64 23.24 -52.56
C ALA A 667 -3.72 24.36 -53.10
N THR A 668 -2.61 23.95 -53.71
CA THR A 668 -1.58 24.87 -54.21
C THR A 668 -2.04 25.66 -55.42
N THR A 669 -2.89 25.06 -56.25
CA THR A 669 -3.44 25.68 -57.47
C THR A 669 -4.36 26.84 -57.11
N MET A 670 -5.26 26.62 -56.16
CA MET A 670 -6.19 27.65 -55.68
C MET A 670 -5.44 28.81 -55.01
N THR A 671 -4.39 28.51 -54.23
CA THR A 671 -3.51 29.54 -53.64
C THR A 671 -2.94 30.45 -54.72
N THR A 672 -2.43 29.87 -55.80
CA THR A 672 -1.84 30.60 -56.93
C THR A 672 -2.88 31.45 -57.67
N MET A 673 -4.09 30.92 -57.85
CA MET A 673 -5.21 31.66 -58.45
C MET A 673 -5.60 32.88 -57.62
N VAL A 674 -5.76 32.72 -56.30
CA VAL A 674 -6.12 33.82 -55.39
C VAL A 674 -5.05 34.93 -55.40
N VAL A 675 -3.77 34.56 -55.42
CA VAL A 675 -2.67 35.52 -55.51
C VAL A 675 -2.68 36.25 -56.87
N LYS A 676 -2.80 35.51 -57.99
CA LYS A 676 -2.84 36.10 -59.35
C LYS A 676 -4.08 36.98 -59.58
N ALA A 677 -5.20 36.69 -58.92
CA ALA A 677 -6.41 37.50 -58.96
C ALA A 677 -6.31 38.81 -58.13
N GLY A 678 -5.17 39.09 -57.50
CA GLY A 678 -4.97 40.27 -56.66
C GLY A 678 -5.66 40.20 -55.29
N LEU A 679 -6.02 38.99 -54.85
CA LEU A 679 -6.75 38.71 -53.60
C LEU A 679 -5.88 38.02 -52.53
N GLY A 680 -4.55 38.09 -52.67
CA GLY A 680 -3.60 37.44 -51.75
C GLY A 680 -3.72 37.91 -50.28
N TRP A 681 -4.25 39.11 -50.03
CA TRP A 681 -4.52 39.62 -48.69
C TRP A 681 -5.56 38.78 -47.92
N VAL A 682 -6.48 38.11 -48.63
CA VAL A 682 -7.45 37.17 -48.03
C VAL A 682 -6.75 35.98 -47.40
N LEU A 683 -5.70 35.46 -48.05
CA LEU A 683 -4.92 34.34 -47.54
C LEU A 683 -4.20 34.70 -46.23
N ASN A 684 -3.80 35.95 -46.07
CA ASN A 684 -3.17 36.46 -44.85
C ASN A 684 -4.19 36.86 -43.77
N GLY A 685 -5.47 36.95 -44.12
CA GLY A 685 -6.52 37.45 -43.22
C GLY A 685 -6.39 38.94 -42.88
N THR A 686 -5.76 39.73 -43.76
CA THR A 686 -5.56 41.18 -43.59
C THR A 686 -6.62 41.97 -44.37
N ALA A 687 -6.72 43.28 -44.14
CA ALA A 687 -7.54 44.16 -44.97
C ALA A 687 -6.95 44.28 -46.41
N PRO A 688 -7.76 44.62 -47.42
CA PRO A 688 -7.26 44.91 -48.76
C PRO A 688 -6.24 46.07 -48.75
N PRO A 689 -5.21 46.06 -49.60
CA PRO A 689 -4.24 47.15 -49.69
C PRO A 689 -4.89 48.50 -49.97
N GLU A 690 -4.43 49.55 -49.28
CA GLU A 690 -4.92 50.93 -49.47
C GLU A 690 -4.73 51.38 -50.92
N GLY A 691 -5.77 51.98 -51.53
CA GLY A 691 -5.77 52.40 -52.94
C GLY A 691 -6.02 51.28 -53.96
N SER A 692 -6.30 50.05 -53.52
CA SER A 692 -6.75 48.99 -54.42
C SER A 692 -8.26 49.09 -54.71
N ARG A 693 -8.71 48.60 -55.87
CA ARG A 693 -10.14 48.50 -56.23
C ARG A 693 -10.99 47.79 -55.17
N TRP A 694 -10.38 46.87 -54.41
CA TRP A 694 -11.03 46.11 -53.36
C TRP A 694 -11.26 46.92 -52.08
N ALA A 695 -10.38 47.89 -51.80
CA ALA A 695 -10.55 48.81 -50.68
C ALA A 695 -11.71 49.79 -50.92
N GLU A 696 -11.91 50.23 -52.18
CA GLU A 696 -13.03 51.09 -52.57
C GLU A 696 -14.40 50.40 -52.44
N MET A 697 -14.43 49.06 -52.51
CA MET A 697 -15.63 48.24 -52.31
C MET A 697 -16.05 48.06 -50.84
N GLY A 698 -15.33 48.66 -49.88
CA GLY A 698 -15.71 48.65 -48.45
C GLY A 698 -15.48 47.32 -47.71
N LEU A 699 -14.52 46.51 -48.17
CA LEU A 699 -14.27 45.14 -47.69
C LEU A 699 -13.40 45.03 -46.41
N SER A 700 -13.26 46.10 -45.63
CA SER A 700 -12.22 46.23 -44.58
C SER A 700 -12.52 45.55 -43.22
N GLY A 701 -13.65 44.84 -43.06
CA GLY A 701 -14.10 44.32 -41.76
C GLY A 701 -14.71 42.91 -41.73
N THR A 702 -14.70 42.17 -42.84
CA THR A 702 -15.30 40.82 -42.92
C THR A 702 -14.24 39.73 -42.80
N GLY A 703 -14.53 38.68 -42.04
CA GLY A 703 -13.80 37.41 -42.13
C GLY A 703 -14.14 36.73 -43.46
N TRP A 704 -13.26 35.90 -44.00
CA TRP A 704 -13.46 35.29 -45.33
C TRP A 704 -13.55 33.79 -45.23
N THR A 705 -14.58 33.19 -45.82
CA THR A 705 -14.60 31.75 -46.10
C THR A 705 -14.23 31.50 -47.56
N LEU A 706 -13.15 30.75 -47.76
CA LEU A 706 -12.72 30.28 -49.07
C LEU A 706 -13.25 28.86 -49.31
N LEU A 707 -14.08 28.72 -50.34
CA LEU A 707 -14.40 27.42 -50.93
C LEU A 707 -13.18 26.96 -51.74
N CYS A 708 -12.51 25.93 -51.25
CA CYS A 708 -11.19 25.54 -51.72
C CYS A 708 -11.24 24.19 -52.44
N PRO A 709 -11.24 24.17 -53.78
CA PRO A 709 -11.17 22.93 -54.55
C PRO A 709 -9.84 22.21 -54.33
N THR A 710 -9.89 20.88 -54.35
CA THR A 710 -8.67 20.05 -54.38
C THR A 710 -7.85 20.30 -55.64
N ASP A 711 -6.53 20.09 -55.59
CA ASP A 711 -5.67 20.21 -56.77
C ASP A 711 -6.09 19.24 -57.91
N ASP A 712 -6.74 18.12 -57.57
CA ASP A 712 -7.30 17.18 -58.55
C ASP A 712 -8.47 17.75 -59.37
N ALA A 713 -9.23 18.70 -58.80
CA ALA A 713 -10.34 19.36 -59.47
C ALA A 713 -9.90 20.17 -60.70
N PHE A 714 -8.62 20.56 -60.76
CA PHE A 714 -8.07 21.39 -61.83
C PHE A 714 -7.51 20.58 -63.01
N LYS A 715 -7.46 19.25 -62.94
CA LYS A 715 -6.86 18.40 -63.99
C LYS A 715 -7.50 18.54 -65.37
N GLN A 716 -8.78 18.90 -65.42
CA GLN A 716 -9.54 19.05 -66.66
C GLN A 716 -9.57 20.49 -67.19
N ILE A 717 -8.89 21.43 -66.51
CA ILE A 717 -8.93 22.86 -66.81
C ILE A 717 -7.56 23.28 -67.35
N ASP A 718 -7.53 23.98 -68.49
CA ASP A 718 -6.30 24.59 -68.98
C ASP A 718 -5.95 25.83 -68.15
N LEU A 719 -5.07 25.64 -67.17
CA LEU A 719 -4.61 26.71 -66.28
C LEU A 719 -3.83 27.80 -67.04
N THR A 720 -3.23 27.48 -68.18
CA THR A 720 -2.44 28.46 -68.95
C THR A 720 -3.35 29.49 -69.59
N GLU A 721 -4.45 29.03 -70.18
CA GLU A 721 -5.51 29.89 -70.73
C GLU A 721 -6.16 30.69 -69.59
N LEU A 722 -6.49 30.03 -68.47
CA LEU A 722 -7.14 30.68 -67.34
C LEU A 722 -6.28 31.77 -66.70
N TYR A 723 -4.96 31.60 -66.65
CA TYR A 723 -4.05 32.63 -66.13
C TYR A 723 -3.82 33.79 -67.11
N ALA A 724 -4.13 33.62 -68.40
CA ALA A 724 -4.05 34.70 -69.38
C ALA A 724 -5.29 35.61 -69.32
N ASP A 725 -6.45 35.06 -68.94
CA ASP A 725 -7.71 35.79 -68.80
C ASP A 725 -7.93 36.26 -67.34
N GLU A 726 -7.55 37.51 -67.08
CA GLU A 726 -7.64 38.10 -65.75
C GLU A 726 -9.10 38.26 -65.26
N GLU A 727 -10.03 38.62 -66.13
CA GLU A 727 -11.44 38.82 -65.76
C GLU A 727 -12.10 37.49 -65.37
N ARG A 728 -11.88 36.44 -66.18
CA ARG A 728 -12.39 35.10 -65.90
C ARG A 728 -11.77 34.51 -64.64
N LEU A 729 -10.47 34.69 -64.42
CA LEU A 729 -9.79 34.27 -63.20
C LEU A 729 -10.40 34.94 -61.97
N GLN A 730 -10.61 36.25 -62.03
CA GLN A 730 -11.19 37.03 -60.93
C GLN A 730 -12.63 36.61 -60.63
N ALA A 731 -13.46 36.37 -61.66
CA ALA A 731 -14.83 35.90 -61.50
C ALA A 731 -14.89 34.52 -60.82
N ILE A 732 -13.99 33.60 -61.20
CA ILE A 732 -13.91 32.27 -60.57
C ILE A 732 -13.48 32.40 -59.10
N VAL A 733 -12.44 33.19 -58.80
CA VAL A 733 -12.00 33.38 -57.41
C VAL A 733 -13.08 34.06 -56.58
N ALA A 734 -13.78 35.05 -57.14
CA ALA A 734 -14.90 35.73 -56.48
C ALA A 734 -16.06 34.78 -56.14
N GLN A 735 -16.36 33.81 -57.02
CA GLN A 735 -17.38 32.78 -56.76
C GLN A 735 -17.03 31.85 -55.59
N HIS A 736 -15.74 31.72 -55.25
CA HIS A 736 -15.28 30.88 -54.15
C HIS A 736 -15.07 31.64 -52.84
N LEU A 737 -15.26 32.96 -52.82
CA LEU A 737 -15.05 33.79 -51.64
C LEU A 737 -16.38 34.25 -51.06
N ILE A 738 -16.64 33.84 -49.82
CA ILE A 738 -17.83 34.23 -49.07
C ILE A 738 -17.37 35.23 -47.98
N PRO A 739 -17.85 36.49 -48.02
CA PRO A 739 -17.66 37.42 -46.92
C PRO A 739 -18.53 36.99 -45.73
N THR A 740 -17.86 36.60 -44.65
CA THR A 740 -18.47 36.19 -43.38
C THR A 740 -18.35 37.32 -42.36
N ALA A 741 -19.50 37.89 -41.98
CA ALA A 741 -19.54 38.84 -40.87
C ALA A 741 -19.27 38.12 -39.53
N PRO A 742 -18.66 38.77 -38.53
CA PRO A 742 -18.61 38.24 -37.18
C PRO A 742 -20.04 38.09 -36.65
N ALA A 743 -20.49 36.85 -36.47
CA ALA A 743 -21.81 36.58 -35.92
C ALA A 743 -21.84 36.90 -34.42
N ALA A 744 -22.90 37.57 -33.95
CA ALA A 744 -23.19 37.66 -32.53
C ALA A 744 -23.66 36.28 -32.04
N PRO A 745 -23.11 35.74 -30.94
CA PRO A 745 -23.49 34.41 -30.47
C PRO A 745 -24.95 34.40 -30.03
N THR A 746 -25.80 33.63 -30.72
CA THR A 746 -27.17 33.33 -30.27
C THR A 746 -27.14 32.07 -29.40
N ALA A 747 -28.07 31.95 -28.44
CA ALA A 747 -28.06 30.84 -27.47
C ALA A 747 -28.16 29.43 -28.10
N LEU A 748 -28.80 29.32 -29.27
CA LEU A 748 -28.86 28.09 -30.07
C LEU A 748 -27.55 27.83 -30.83
N ALA A 749 -26.86 28.87 -31.31
CA ALA A 749 -25.57 28.73 -31.98
C ALA A 749 -24.48 28.21 -31.02
N VAL A 750 -24.53 28.56 -29.73
CA VAL A 750 -23.55 28.10 -28.72
C VAL A 750 -23.59 26.57 -28.51
N LEU A 751 -24.74 25.93 -28.70
CA LEU A 751 -24.87 24.47 -28.59
C LEU A 751 -24.38 23.74 -29.85
N ASP A 752 -24.50 24.37 -31.02
CA ASP A 752 -24.05 23.82 -32.31
C ASP A 752 -22.55 24.07 -32.57
N THR A 753 -22.01 25.20 -32.08
CA THR A 753 -20.57 25.53 -32.18
C THR A 753 -19.69 24.54 -31.42
N LEU A 754 -20.18 24.01 -30.29
CA LEU A 754 -19.54 22.92 -29.55
C LEU A 754 -19.40 21.63 -30.38
N ALA A 755 -20.22 21.43 -31.42
CA ALA A 755 -20.27 20.17 -32.12
C ALA A 755 -19.29 20.09 -33.31
N HIS A 756 -19.04 21.17 -34.07
CA HIS A 756 -18.33 21.05 -35.37
C HIS A 756 -17.37 22.18 -35.79
N ASN A 757 -17.24 23.29 -35.04
CA ASN A 757 -16.35 24.43 -35.35
C ASN A 757 -16.26 24.80 -36.84
N THR A 758 -17.39 24.84 -37.54
CA THR A 758 -17.42 25.12 -38.98
C THR A 758 -17.18 26.61 -39.25
N PRO A 759 -16.53 26.96 -40.38
CA PRO A 759 -16.32 28.36 -40.75
C PRO A 759 -17.61 29.11 -41.13
N LEU A 760 -18.63 28.37 -41.55
CA LEU A 760 -20.00 28.82 -41.76
C LEU A 760 -20.99 27.70 -41.37
N PRO A 761 -22.24 28.02 -41.00
CA PRO A 761 -23.29 27.01 -40.81
C PRO A 761 -23.53 26.23 -42.11
N LEU A 762 -23.45 24.90 -42.07
CA LEU A 762 -23.64 24.05 -43.26
C LEU A 762 -25.03 23.37 -43.22
N ASP A 763 -26.03 24.13 -42.80
CA ASP A 763 -27.41 23.66 -42.68
C ASP A 763 -28.05 23.45 -44.05
N ASP A 764 -28.99 22.51 -44.13
CA ASP A 764 -29.71 22.26 -45.38
C ASP A 764 -30.46 23.51 -45.85
N SER A 765 -30.38 23.81 -47.14
CA SER A 765 -30.94 25.00 -47.80
C SER A 765 -30.37 26.37 -47.37
N ALA A 766 -29.27 26.41 -46.61
CA ALA A 766 -28.57 27.65 -46.32
C ALA A 766 -28.00 28.29 -47.60
N THR A 767 -28.24 29.59 -47.79
CA THR A 767 -27.74 30.35 -48.95
C THR A 767 -26.73 31.40 -48.51
N TYR A 768 -25.59 31.45 -49.19
CA TYR A 768 -24.50 32.39 -48.93
C TYR A 768 -24.17 33.20 -50.19
N SER A 769 -24.15 34.52 -50.04
CA SER A 769 -23.70 35.40 -51.12
C SER A 769 -22.18 35.41 -51.20
N THR A 770 -21.65 35.22 -52.41
CA THR A 770 -20.21 35.28 -52.67
C THR A 770 -19.82 36.69 -53.12
N LEU A 771 -18.53 36.94 -53.31
CA LEU A 771 -18.06 38.19 -53.90
C LEU A 771 -18.59 38.39 -55.34
N GLN A 772 -18.97 37.31 -56.02
CA GLN A 772 -19.57 37.35 -57.37
C GLN A 772 -21.07 37.74 -57.35
N SER A 773 -21.76 37.69 -56.20
CA SER A 773 -23.17 38.07 -56.11
C SER A 773 -23.43 39.55 -56.42
N ALA A 774 -22.41 40.41 -56.31
CA ALA A 774 -22.52 41.82 -56.69
C ALA A 774 -22.54 42.04 -58.22
N SER A 775 -21.96 41.11 -58.99
CA SER A 775 -21.78 41.22 -60.44
C SER A 775 -22.64 40.25 -61.25
N SER A 776 -23.15 39.17 -60.65
CA SER A 776 -23.97 38.15 -61.32
C SER A 776 -25.15 37.69 -60.46
N ALA A 777 -26.30 37.45 -61.11
CA ALA A 777 -27.48 36.85 -60.48
C ALA A 777 -27.24 35.41 -60.00
N TYR A 778 -26.20 34.74 -60.51
CA TYR A 778 -25.78 33.39 -60.14
C TYR A 778 -24.56 33.39 -59.20
N GLY A 779 -24.31 34.48 -58.48
CA GLY A 779 -23.19 34.55 -57.53
C GLY A 779 -23.43 33.81 -56.21
N ASP A 780 -24.70 33.59 -55.82
CA ASP A 780 -25.01 32.94 -54.55
C ASP A 780 -24.74 31.42 -54.57
N VAL A 781 -24.26 30.88 -53.46
CA VAL A 781 -24.04 29.44 -53.26
C VAL A 781 -25.07 28.90 -52.26
N LEU A 782 -25.65 27.74 -52.58
CA LEU A 782 -26.63 27.01 -51.80
C LEU A 782 -25.99 25.77 -51.19
N VAL A 783 -26.19 25.56 -49.90
CA VAL A 783 -25.86 24.31 -49.20
C VAL A 783 -27.03 23.36 -49.30
N ARG A 784 -26.75 22.09 -49.60
CA ARG A 784 -27.73 21.02 -49.51
C ARG A 784 -27.14 19.82 -48.78
N VAL A 785 -27.86 19.29 -47.80
CA VAL A 785 -27.48 18.06 -47.09
C VAL A 785 -28.22 16.91 -47.76
N LEU A 786 -27.49 15.93 -48.28
CA LEU A 786 -28.08 14.77 -48.94
C LEU A 786 -28.42 13.70 -47.90
N ASP A 787 -29.61 13.10 -48.02
CA ASP A 787 -30.04 11.99 -47.16
C ASP A 787 -29.11 10.76 -47.33
N GLY A 788 -28.79 10.08 -46.22
CA GLY A 788 -27.91 8.90 -46.20
C GLY A 788 -26.41 9.22 -46.22
N ASP A 789 -25.60 8.42 -46.92
CA ASP A 789 -24.14 8.60 -47.07
C ASP A 789 -23.74 9.73 -48.06
N GLY A 790 -24.73 10.50 -48.54
CA GLY A 790 -24.54 11.51 -49.59
C GLY A 790 -23.72 12.72 -49.18
N GLY A 791 -23.68 13.05 -47.88
CA GLY A 791 -22.93 14.18 -47.34
C GLY A 791 -23.45 15.56 -47.75
N THR A 792 -22.69 16.61 -47.43
CA THR A 792 -23.04 18.01 -47.74
C THR A 792 -22.50 18.40 -49.12
N VAL A 793 -23.34 19.02 -49.94
CA VAL A 793 -22.97 19.58 -51.24
C VAL A 793 -23.23 21.08 -51.29
N LEU A 794 -22.38 21.80 -52.03
CA LEU A 794 -22.45 23.23 -52.29
C LEU A 794 -22.70 23.43 -53.78
N GLY A 795 -23.80 24.08 -54.16
CA GLY A 795 -24.14 24.34 -55.55
C GLY A 795 -24.40 25.81 -55.82
N ILE A 796 -24.23 26.26 -57.06
CA ILE A 796 -24.59 27.62 -57.45
C ILE A 796 -26.12 27.75 -57.47
N LYS A 797 -26.65 28.76 -56.77
CA LYS A 797 -28.10 28.96 -56.64
C LYS A 797 -28.71 29.28 -58.00
N GLY A 798 -29.73 28.51 -58.38
CA GLY A 798 -30.45 28.71 -59.64
C GLY A 798 -29.74 28.18 -60.89
N ALA A 799 -28.52 27.64 -60.76
CA ALA A 799 -27.84 26.96 -61.85
C ALA A 799 -28.53 25.63 -62.19
N ARG A 800 -28.65 25.34 -63.49
CA ARG A 800 -29.21 24.08 -64.01
C ARG A 800 -28.11 23.44 -64.84
N GLY A 801 -27.44 22.46 -64.24
CA GLY A 801 -26.25 21.78 -64.78
C GLY A 801 -26.18 21.71 -66.30
N HIS A 802 -25.07 22.18 -66.87
CA HIS A 802 -24.82 22.20 -68.31
C HIS A 802 -24.01 20.96 -68.75
N ASP A 803 -24.42 20.29 -69.83
CA ASP A 803 -23.64 19.24 -70.52
C ASP A 803 -23.04 18.13 -69.63
N GLY A 804 -23.76 17.71 -68.58
CA GLY A 804 -23.31 16.65 -67.66
C GLY A 804 -22.26 17.09 -66.63
N ALA A 805 -21.84 18.36 -66.65
CA ALA A 805 -21.10 18.98 -65.55
C ALA A 805 -22.09 19.38 -64.44
N GLN A 806 -21.77 18.95 -63.22
CA GLN A 806 -22.57 19.27 -62.04
C GLN A 806 -22.09 20.61 -61.48
N ASP A 807 -22.92 21.65 -61.50
CA ASP A 807 -22.66 22.99 -60.91
C ASP A 807 -22.66 22.99 -59.37
N TRP A 808 -22.28 21.85 -58.79
CA TRP A 808 -22.18 21.61 -57.36
C TRP A 808 -20.92 20.80 -57.05
N ALA A 809 -20.41 21.01 -55.85
CA ALA A 809 -19.24 20.35 -55.32
C ALA A 809 -19.57 19.74 -53.95
N ARG A 810 -19.02 18.57 -53.65
CA ARG A 810 -19.14 17.93 -52.34
C ARG A 810 -18.16 18.56 -51.37
N VAL A 811 -18.61 18.82 -50.15
CA VAL A 811 -17.75 19.23 -49.04
C VAL A 811 -16.94 18.02 -48.55
N LEU A 812 -15.62 18.14 -48.60
CA LEU A 812 -14.68 17.12 -48.15
C LEU A 812 -14.25 17.35 -46.71
N SER A 813 -13.90 18.58 -46.37
CA SER A 813 -13.39 18.96 -45.05
C SER A 813 -13.50 20.46 -44.82
N TRP A 814 -13.24 20.92 -43.60
CA TRP A 814 -13.24 22.34 -43.27
C TRP A 814 -12.22 22.68 -42.19
N GLY A 815 -11.97 23.98 -42.03
CA GLY A 815 -11.25 24.57 -40.92
C GLY A 815 -11.58 26.05 -40.77
N ARG A 816 -11.78 26.50 -39.54
CA ARG A 816 -12.11 27.89 -39.22
C ARG A 816 -10.84 28.71 -38.94
N SER A 817 -10.78 29.94 -39.44
CA SER A 817 -9.64 30.84 -39.21
C SER A 817 -9.74 31.57 -37.87
N THR A 818 -8.61 31.95 -37.28
CA THR A 818 -8.59 32.83 -36.09
C THR A 818 -8.39 34.32 -36.44
N THR A 819 -8.06 34.62 -37.69
CA THR A 819 -8.02 36.00 -38.22
C THR A 819 -9.43 36.55 -38.49
N GLY A 820 -9.58 37.87 -38.63
CA GLY A 820 -10.87 38.48 -38.96
C GLY A 820 -11.93 38.34 -37.87
N ALA A 821 -11.55 38.55 -36.60
CA ALA A 821 -12.39 38.35 -35.41
C ALA A 821 -12.92 36.91 -35.22
N GLY A 822 -12.23 35.91 -35.79
CA GLY A 822 -12.62 34.51 -35.69
C GLY A 822 -13.78 34.12 -36.61
N ALA A 823 -14.10 34.94 -37.60
CA ALA A 823 -15.09 34.65 -38.65
C ALA A 823 -14.38 34.15 -39.92
N GLY A 824 -14.97 33.15 -40.58
CA GLY A 824 -14.47 32.60 -41.83
C GLY A 824 -13.50 31.41 -41.69
N GLY A 825 -12.88 31.03 -42.80
CA GLY A 825 -11.97 29.89 -42.87
C GLY A 825 -11.90 29.27 -44.26
N VAL A 826 -11.77 27.95 -44.31
CA VAL A 826 -11.66 27.18 -45.56
C VAL A 826 -12.66 26.03 -45.52
N VAL A 827 -13.41 25.86 -46.60
CA VAL A 827 -14.22 24.67 -46.85
C VAL A 827 -13.65 23.98 -48.07
N GLN A 828 -13.08 22.80 -47.88
CA GLN A 828 -12.50 22.02 -48.95
C GLN A 828 -13.59 21.33 -49.76
N ILE A 829 -13.54 21.49 -51.08
CA ILE A 829 -14.51 20.94 -52.01
C ILE A 829 -13.84 20.06 -53.07
N ASP A 830 -14.57 19.10 -53.63
CA ASP A 830 -14.04 18.15 -54.61
C ASP A 830 -13.96 18.70 -56.03
N ARG A 831 -14.68 19.78 -56.35
CA ARG A 831 -14.79 20.39 -57.68
C ARG A 831 -14.69 21.91 -57.64
N LEU A 832 -14.25 22.51 -58.75
CA LEU A 832 -14.24 23.96 -58.94
C LEU A 832 -15.65 24.45 -59.33
N LEU A 833 -16.18 25.44 -58.62
CA LEU A 833 -17.44 26.10 -58.94
C LEU A 833 -17.21 27.21 -59.98
N VAL A 834 -17.44 26.91 -61.25
CA VAL A 834 -17.31 27.89 -62.34
C VAL A 834 -18.56 28.79 -62.35
N PRO A 835 -18.42 30.13 -62.41
CA PRO A 835 -19.57 31.05 -62.48
C PRO A 835 -20.54 30.63 -63.59
N TYR A 836 -21.81 30.40 -63.22
CA TYR A 836 -22.83 29.97 -64.18
C TYR A 836 -23.19 31.10 -65.12
N THR A 837 -23.18 30.81 -66.42
CA THR A 837 -23.73 31.68 -67.45
C THR A 837 -24.83 30.90 -68.17
N PRO A 838 -26.09 31.39 -68.18
CA PRO A 838 -27.16 30.68 -68.84
C PRO A 838 -26.89 30.61 -70.34
N THR A 839 -27.32 29.53 -70.98
CA THR A 839 -27.27 29.48 -72.45
C THR A 839 -28.21 30.54 -73.04
N TRP A 840 -27.89 31.04 -74.23
CA TRP A 840 -28.71 32.07 -74.89
C TRP A 840 -30.20 31.69 -74.99
N TYR A 841 -30.51 30.39 -75.12
CA TYR A 841 -31.88 29.89 -75.17
C TYR A 841 -32.58 29.92 -73.80
N GLU A 842 -31.86 29.73 -72.70
CA GLU A 842 -32.45 29.87 -71.36
C GLU A 842 -32.63 31.32 -70.96
N GLU A 843 -31.68 32.18 -71.33
CA GLU A 843 -31.74 33.61 -71.02
C GLU A 843 -32.76 34.36 -71.89
N TYR A 844 -32.81 34.06 -73.19
CA TYR A 844 -33.64 34.77 -74.17
C TYR A 844 -34.75 33.93 -74.80
N GLY A 845 -34.81 32.61 -74.59
CA GLY A 845 -35.76 31.73 -75.28
C GLY A 845 -37.22 31.96 -74.92
N ALA A 846 -37.54 32.27 -73.66
CA ALA A 846 -38.91 32.64 -73.27
C ALA A 846 -39.34 33.99 -73.91
N PRO A 847 -38.54 35.08 -73.82
CA PRO A 847 -38.79 36.31 -74.58
C PRO A 847 -38.92 36.08 -76.10
N VAL A 848 -38.04 35.27 -76.70
CA VAL A 848 -38.06 34.96 -78.13
C VAL A 848 -39.28 34.13 -78.52
N ALA A 849 -39.69 33.14 -77.70
CA ALA A 849 -40.87 32.33 -77.94
C ALA A 849 -42.18 33.12 -77.79
N VAL A 850 -42.26 34.02 -76.80
CA VAL A 850 -43.39 34.95 -76.64
C VAL A 850 -43.42 35.95 -77.80
N GLY A 851 -42.27 36.48 -78.21
CA GLY A 851 -42.15 37.34 -79.39
C GLY A 851 -42.60 36.64 -80.67
N ALA A 852 -42.10 35.42 -80.92
CA ALA A 852 -42.46 34.61 -82.08
C ALA A 852 -43.96 34.20 -82.05
N GLY A 853 -44.48 33.80 -80.89
CA GLY A 853 -45.90 33.51 -80.69
C GLY A 853 -46.79 34.73 -80.90
N GLY A 854 -46.34 35.91 -80.46
CA GLY A 854 -46.99 37.19 -80.74
C GLY A 854 -47.04 37.50 -82.24
N VAL A 855 -45.93 37.31 -82.96
CA VAL A 855 -45.89 37.46 -84.42
C VAL A 855 -46.84 36.48 -85.11
N VAL A 856 -46.88 35.22 -84.69
CA VAL A 856 -47.81 34.21 -85.25
C VAL A 856 -49.27 34.58 -84.99
N LEU A 857 -49.62 35.07 -83.79
CA LEU A 857 -50.96 35.55 -83.48
C LEU A 857 -51.36 36.76 -84.33
N ILE A 858 -50.43 37.70 -84.56
CA ILE A 858 -50.65 38.83 -85.47
C ILE A 858 -50.89 38.33 -86.90
N VAL A 859 -50.10 37.38 -87.39
CA VAL A 859 -50.28 36.78 -88.72
C VAL A 859 -51.63 36.06 -88.83
N LEU A 860 -52.01 35.27 -87.83
CA LEU A 860 -53.32 34.60 -87.78
C LEU A 860 -54.48 35.60 -87.71
N PHE A 861 -54.33 36.70 -86.98
CA PHE A 861 -55.32 37.78 -86.94
C PHE A 861 -55.50 38.40 -88.33
N PHE A 862 -54.42 38.76 -89.03
CA PHE A 862 -54.52 39.31 -90.39
C PHE A 862 -55.04 38.30 -91.42
N LEU A 863 -54.71 37.01 -91.28
CA LEU A 863 -55.30 35.94 -92.10
C LEU A 863 -56.80 35.77 -91.82
N GLY A 864 -57.22 35.89 -90.55
CA GLY A 864 -58.63 35.90 -90.14
C GLY A 864 -59.39 37.10 -90.70
N VAL A 865 -58.83 38.31 -90.62
CA VAL A 865 -59.39 39.52 -91.25
C VAL A 865 -59.52 39.34 -92.76
N ARG A 866 -58.51 38.78 -93.43
CA ARG A 866 -58.55 38.47 -94.86
C ARG A 866 -59.62 37.44 -95.22
N TRP A 867 -59.88 36.46 -94.34
CA TRP A 867 -60.91 35.46 -94.54
C TRP A 867 -62.32 36.05 -94.38
N VAL A 868 -62.52 36.94 -93.39
CA VAL A 868 -63.79 37.66 -93.17
C VAL A 868 -64.08 38.61 -94.34
N TRP A 869 -63.10 39.37 -94.82
CA TRP A 869 -63.27 40.29 -95.96
C TRP A 869 -63.55 39.59 -97.30
N ARG A 870 -63.16 38.33 -97.48
CA ARG A 870 -63.51 37.56 -98.68
C ARG A 870 -64.96 37.05 -98.69
N ARG A 871 -65.68 37.14 -97.57
CA ARG A 871 -67.04 36.59 -97.45
C ARG A 871 -68.14 37.58 -97.83
N ASP A 872 -67.86 38.89 -97.78
CA ASP A 872 -68.86 39.96 -97.99
C ASP A 872 -68.54 40.88 -99.18
N THR A 873 -68.28 40.32 -100.36
CA THR A 873 -68.32 41.10 -101.62
C THR A 873 -69.09 40.36 -102.71
N THR A 874 -70.43 40.41 -102.61
CA THR A 874 -71.35 40.24 -103.73
C THR A 874 -72.20 41.52 -103.85
N GLU A 875 -72.06 42.14 -105.02
CA GLU A 875 -72.59 43.40 -105.57
C GLU A 875 -74.05 43.77 -105.25
N ALA A 876 -74.34 45.09 -105.15
CA ALA A 876 -75.00 45.87 -106.21
C ALA A 876 -75.29 47.33 -105.75
N THR A 877 -74.73 48.40 -106.34
CA THR A 877 -75.04 49.12 -107.61
C THR A 877 -75.97 50.32 -107.41
N TYR A 878 -75.54 51.52 -107.87
CA TYR A 878 -76.28 52.66 -108.48
C TYR A 878 -75.69 54.02 -108.02
N GLU A 879 -75.41 55.04 -108.84
CA GLU A 879 -75.28 55.26 -110.29
C GLU A 879 -74.57 56.63 -110.46
N PRO A 880 -73.94 56.93 -111.62
CA PRO A 880 -73.17 58.14 -111.87
C PRO A 880 -74.00 59.23 -112.56
N VAL A 881 -73.71 60.50 -112.24
CA VAL A 881 -74.14 61.65 -113.05
C VAL A 881 -72.88 62.28 -113.67
N GLY A 882 -72.82 62.31 -115.01
CA GLY A 882 -71.74 62.92 -115.80
C GLY A 882 -71.69 64.45 -115.68
N GLY A 883 -70.77 65.17 -116.32
CA GLY A 883 -69.73 64.85 -117.29
C GLY A 883 -69.08 66.15 -117.81
N PHE A 884 -67.98 65.99 -118.56
CA PHE A 884 -67.12 67.02 -119.23
C PHE A 884 -66.26 67.87 -118.29
N GLY A 885 -64.94 68.05 -118.46
CA GLY A 885 -63.94 67.62 -119.44
C GLY A 885 -62.71 68.56 -119.32
N HIS A 886 -61.54 68.00 -119.00
CA HIS A 886 -60.14 68.33 -119.39
C HIS A 886 -59.90 69.65 -120.17
N ASP A 887 -58.83 70.42 -119.98
CA ASP A 887 -57.45 70.14 -119.54
C ASP A 887 -56.83 71.45 -119.00
N ASP A 888 -55.66 71.37 -118.34
CA ASP A 888 -55.09 72.35 -117.39
C ASP A 888 -55.84 72.30 -116.04
N SER A 889 -55.34 72.69 -114.87
CA SER A 889 -54.47 73.81 -114.50
C SER A 889 -54.31 73.78 -112.96
N ASP A 890 -53.12 74.13 -112.46
CA ASP A 890 -52.80 74.84 -111.20
C ASP A 890 -53.38 74.32 -109.85
N ASP A 891 -52.72 74.39 -108.71
CA ASP A 891 -51.35 74.63 -108.23
C ASP A 891 -51.47 74.46 -106.69
N SER A 892 -50.34 74.33 -105.98
CA SER A 892 -50.18 74.39 -104.50
C SER A 892 -50.64 73.24 -103.59
#